data_AF-Q4CSI4-F1
#
_entry.id   AF-Q4CSI4-F1
#
_cell.length_a   1.000
_cell.length_b   1.000
_cell.length_c   1.000
_cell.angle_alpha   90.00
_cell.angle_beta   90.00
_cell.angle_gamma   90.00
#
_symmetry.space_group_name_H-M   'P 1'
#
loop_
_entity.id
_entity.type
_entity.pdbx_description
1 polymer ?
#
loop_
_entity_poly.entity_id
_entity_poly.type
_entity_poly.pdbx_seq_one_letter_code
_entity_poly.pdbx_strand_id
1 'polypeptide(L)'
;RLTPDRLRLSLLFNAFRLFCVSHNLHNGLPRGGCSATKTSLLYDLHQYLYHGIFYTLTSPPRALALLRGLYSLLPQARVNAHRISLKHGAIFPRSTIKGTECEQHNTVSQARLHVNAEIGYIINFFFAAVETIDQKDRLWLLELMLETARVWPQLGEWVESEGVFRLDNIAGPDEYNSTASGNFYIHLSAKMHMRYVLDLYEQQLALLGEEAMTNLLKQIDMDKSELENFRATSDGIVIRRNDHLGVYLVHDYFHTLKEWKGERPKHPLSMNYHPLAIFSHMLVDIPEVLLGMLLYQEEFEKKDLVRNLAHYEALCTYDSPESLAIVAAVDFQSNGSFAHGLPLLRSLMSLDVDNVIYTADEGLHFGVMSSSWIAIVSGIGRLKLGKRTLYLDPCFPAGLSIVKFTICWRGSTLSTTVDKDYVTYELIAGDSIRFVHGDGHRIHLHTGFHRYTAKRQVSVPRLIRSGEGEFDGAVFLCETLFDEITDIHYMAWYKTLESLFENYRALHLREIQPLTTDEFFEKVIYQAEEREIAFSGIHNVLLDRGIDLELGTPDDAEIVETRYGLANAKVAEMAEILSRMTPRVNAGMHALLKDLSNSGIALAVVTYSRSLKTLMHYNPEVMPLFLAYIDGEEAHDRHIKSRPHVDIFLRAAEKIHVNPARCVVFSMYLDRGFKASSLANFRMFFDVEGIFATKRVSQQTQPYPTLSNDAAAAVGRDGVPLILRLSRENLPTTIDALEDMMYGRCDAVDERHVASYTK
;
A
#
# COMPACT_ATOMS: atom_id res chain seq x y z
N ARG A 1 -15.62 16.84 24.32
CA ARG A 1 -14.31 16.12 24.29
C ARG A 1 -14.14 15.55 22.88
N LEU A 2 -13.44 16.27 22.01
CA LEU A 2 -12.92 15.81 20.71
C LEU A 2 -11.41 15.69 20.98
N THR A 3 -10.78 14.52 21.12
CA THR A 3 -10.65 13.35 20.23
C THR A 3 -10.60 12.02 21.04
N PRO A 4 -10.48 10.84 20.38
CA PRO A 4 -9.15 10.20 20.41
C PRO A 4 -8.54 9.85 19.05
N ASP A 5 -9.31 9.79 17.96
CA ASP A 5 -8.76 9.36 16.67
C ASP A 5 -9.20 10.27 15.52
N ARG A 6 -8.23 11.02 14.96
CA ARG A 6 -8.42 11.91 13.81
C ARG A 6 -8.91 11.14 12.57
N LEU A 7 -8.47 9.90 12.37
CA LEU A 7 -8.86 9.10 11.20
C LEU A 7 -10.34 8.78 11.18
N ARG A 8 -10.87 8.42 12.36
CA ARG A 8 -12.29 8.17 12.54
C ARG A 8 -13.12 9.42 12.24
N LEU A 9 -12.67 10.60 12.65
CA LEU A 9 -13.38 11.85 12.38
C LEU A 9 -13.48 12.12 10.89
N SER A 10 -12.38 11.98 10.15
CA SER A 10 -12.34 12.20 8.70
C SER A 10 -13.27 11.23 7.96
N LEU A 11 -13.28 9.95 8.34
CA LEU A 11 -14.21 8.97 7.77
C LEU A 11 -15.68 9.26 8.07
N LEU A 12 -16.00 9.66 9.30
CA LEU A 12 -17.36 10.03 9.67
C LEU A 12 -17.83 11.26 8.90
N PHE A 13 -16.95 12.24 8.68
CA PHE A 13 -17.23 13.40 7.84
C PHE A 13 -17.54 12.98 6.40
N ASN A 14 -16.68 12.17 5.78
CA ASN A 14 -16.86 11.69 4.40
C ASN A 14 -18.19 10.94 4.25
N ALA A 15 -18.48 10.00 5.16
CA ALA A 15 -19.72 9.23 5.16
C ALA A 15 -20.97 10.13 5.37
N PHE A 16 -20.88 11.12 6.27
CA PHE A 16 -21.96 12.07 6.50
C PHE A 16 -22.26 12.91 5.26
N ARG A 17 -21.24 13.42 4.58
CA ARG A 17 -21.41 14.21 3.35
C ARG A 17 -22.02 13.38 2.22
N LEU A 18 -21.54 12.15 2.00
CA LEU A 18 -22.14 11.20 1.06
C LEU A 18 -23.61 10.93 1.41
N PHE A 19 -23.92 10.72 2.68
CA PHE A 19 -25.31 10.55 3.13
C PHE A 19 -26.19 11.77 2.79
N CYS A 20 -25.71 13.00 3.03
CA CYS A 20 -26.47 14.22 2.72
C CYS A 20 -26.87 14.31 1.24
N VAL A 21 -25.94 14.03 0.32
CA VAL A 21 -26.23 14.12 -1.13
C VAL A 21 -27.00 12.92 -1.68
N SER A 22 -26.99 11.79 -0.96
CA SER A 22 -27.59 10.54 -1.43
C SER A 22 -29.09 10.61 -1.76
N HIS A 23 -29.81 11.57 -1.18
CA HIS A 23 -31.26 11.68 -1.33
C HIS A 23 -31.69 12.08 -2.76
N ASN A 24 -30.81 12.71 -3.52
CA ASN A 24 -31.14 13.28 -4.84
C ASN A 24 -30.40 12.61 -6.01
N LEU A 25 -29.78 11.44 -5.82
CA LEU A 25 -28.92 10.80 -6.84
C LEU A 25 -29.63 10.44 -8.16
N HIS A 26 -30.96 10.36 -8.17
CA HIS A 26 -31.74 10.19 -9.40
C HIS A 26 -31.63 11.39 -10.36
N ASN A 27 -31.19 12.54 -9.87
CA ASN A 27 -30.86 13.73 -10.66
C ASN A 27 -29.34 13.89 -10.84
N GLY A 28 -28.58 12.81 -10.67
CA GLY A 28 -27.12 12.83 -10.71
C GLY A 28 -26.45 13.36 -9.43
N LEU A 29 -25.13 13.32 -9.42
CA LEU A 29 -24.25 13.78 -8.36
C LEU A 29 -23.16 14.67 -8.97
N PRO A 30 -23.21 15.99 -8.73
CA PRO A 30 -22.12 16.89 -9.07
C PRO A 30 -20.82 16.47 -8.39
N ARG A 31 -19.68 16.70 -9.06
CA ARG A 31 -18.34 16.41 -8.55
C ARG A 31 -18.11 17.02 -7.16
N GLY A 32 -18.56 18.27 -6.99
CA GLY A 32 -18.51 19.00 -5.72
C GLY A 32 -19.68 18.73 -4.78
N GLY A 33 -20.63 17.86 -5.13
CA GLY A 33 -21.87 17.62 -4.38
C GLY A 33 -22.59 18.91 -3.95
N CYS A 34 -22.68 19.88 -4.85
CA CYS A 34 -23.27 21.21 -4.63
C CYS A 34 -22.64 22.03 -3.50
N SER A 35 -21.41 21.73 -3.09
CA SER A 35 -20.69 22.51 -2.06
C SER A 35 -20.01 23.77 -2.60
N ALA A 36 -19.83 23.86 -3.92
CA ALA A 36 -19.28 25.01 -4.61
C ALA A 36 -19.94 25.21 -5.99
N THR A 37 -19.55 26.28 -6.68
CA THR A 37 -20.10 26.70 -7.98
C THR A 37 -19.15 26.34 -9.13
N LYS A 38 -19.40 26.85 -10.35
CA LYS A 38 -18.58 26.61 -11.56
C LYS A 38 -18.53 25.12 -11.96
N THR A 39 -17.34 24.60 -12.25
CA THR A 39 -17.08 23.22 -12.70
C THR A 39 -17.51 22.19 -11.65
N SER A 40 -17.60 22.55 -10.37
CA SER A 40 -18.03 21.67 -9.28
C SER A 40 -19.52 21.29 -9.35
N LEU A 41 -20.28 21.96 -10.22
CA LEU A 41 -21.67 21.63 -10.55
C LEU A 41 -21.79 20.60 -11.68
N LEU A 42 -20.70 20.34 -12.42
CA LEU A 42 -20.65 19.27 -13.41
C LEU A 42 -20.61 17.91 -12.71
N TYR A 43 -21.25 16.91 -13.29
CA TYR A 43 -21.03 15.51 -12.96
C TYR A 43 -19.68 15.08 -13.54
N ASP A 44 -18.88 14.39 -12.74
CA ASP A 44 -17.70 13.65 -13.21
C ASP A 44 -18.09 12.16 -13.22
N LEU A 45 -18.54 11.67 -14.38
CA LEU A 45 -19.10 10.33 -14.51
C LEU A 45 -18.07 9.23 -14.30
N HIS A 46 -16.77 9.53 -14.42
CA HIS A 46 -15.73 8.58 -13.99
C HIS A 46 -15.84 8.28 -12.48
N GLN A 47 -16.10 9.30 -11.67
CA GLN A 47 -16.21 9.13 -10.21
C GLN A 47 -17.45 8.32 -9.79
N TYR A 48 -18.41 8.11 -10.71
CA TYR A 48 -19.57 7.27 -10.44
C TYR A 48 -19.18 5.80 -10.25
N LEU A 49 -18.03 5.36 -10.74
CA LEU A 49 -17.46 4.06 -10.37
C LEU A 49 -17.40 3.90 -8.85
N TYR A 50 -16.78 4.87 -8.18
CA TYR A 50 -16.59 4.83 -6.73
C TYR A 50 -17.91 5.02 -5.99
N HIS A 51 -18.76 5.94 -6.44
CA HIS A 51 -20.09 6.14 -5.86
C HIS A 51 -20.98 4.90 -6.00
N GLY A 52 -20.95 4.27 -7.17
CA GLY A 52 -21.74 3.09 -7.50
C GLY A 52 -21.37 1.91 -6.61
N ILE A 53 -20.07 1.64 -6.43
CA ILE A 53 -19.58 0.61 -5.50
C ILE A 53 -19.98 0.95 -4.07
N PHE A 54 -19.72 2.19 -3.63
CA PHE A 54 -20.04 2.64 -2.27
C PHE A 54 -21.53 2.48 -1.94
N TYR A 55 -22.42 3.03 -2.77
CA TYR A 55 -23.85 2.97 -2.50
C TYR A 55 -24.42 1.57 -2.68
N THR A 56 -23.86 0.74 -3.57
CA THR A 56 -24.34 -0.65 -3.71
C THR A 56 -24.14 -1.41 -2.41
N LEU A 57 -22.98 -1.22 -1.76
CA LEU A 57 -22.65 -1.90 -0.51
C LEU A 57 -23.08 -1.15 0.75
N THR A 58 -23.58 0.08 0.69
CA THR A 58 -24.03 0.79 1.90
C THR A 58 -25.52 1.05 1.91
N SER A 59 -26.11 1.35 0.75
CA SER A 59 -27.52 1.66 0.60
C SER A 59 -28.01 1.36 -0.82
N PRO A 60 -28.36 0.08 -1.13
CA PRO A 60 -28.82 -0.35 -2.45
C PRO A 60 -29.90 0.55 -3.11
N PRO A 61 -30.91 1.07 -2.39
CA PRO A 61 -31.89 1.99 -3.00
C PRO A 61 -31.27 3.27 -3.57
N ARG A 62 -30.15 3.73 -3.00
CA ARG A 62 -29.41 4.92 -3.43
C ARG A 62 -28.52 4.62 -4.63
N ALA A 63 -27.92 3.43 -4.69
CA ALA A 63 -27.22 2.95 -5.89
C ALA A 63 -28.18 2.84 -7.07
N LEU A 64 -29.38 2.31 -6.85
CA LEU A 64 -30.43 2.27 -7.87
C LEU A 64 -30.84 3.67 -8.31
N ALA A 65 -30.96 4.62 -7.38
CA ALA A 65 -31.23 6.01 -7.73
C ALA A 65 -30.11 6.61 -8.61
N LEU A 66 -28.84 6.38 -8.29
CA LEU A 66 -27.70 6.81 -9.11
C LEU A 66 -27.76 6.21 -10.53
N LEU A 67 -28.03 4.90 -10.63
CA LEU A 67 -28.16 4.21 -11.92
C LEU A 67 -29.37 4.70 -12.73
N ARG A 68 -30.49 5.03 -12.09
CA ARG A 68 -31.64 5.69 -12.75
C ARG A 68 -31.26 7.08 -13.27
N GLY A 69 -30.40 7.80 -12.55
CA GLY A 69 -29.80 9.05 -13.01
C GLY A 69 -29.02 8.85 -14.31
N LEU A 70 -28.16 7.82 -14.39
CA LEU A 70 -27.44 7.46 -15.62
C LEU A 70 -28.39 7.06 -16.75
N TYR A 71 -29.42 6.25 -16.46
CA TYR A 71 -30.42 5.85 -17.46
C TYR A 71 -31.17 7.08 -18.04
N SER A 72 -31.43 8.11 -17.24
CA SER A 72 -32.07 9.35 -17.73
C SER A 72 -31.24 10.09 -18.78
N LEU A 73 -29.91 9.88 -18.80
CA LEU A 73 -28.99 10.46 -19.78
C LEU A 73 -28.85 9.62 -21.05
N LEU A 74 -29.36 8.39 -21.07
CA LEU A 74 -29.21 7.43 -22.17
C LEU A 74 -29.65 7.99 -23.54
N PRO A 75 -30.78 8.71 -23.67
CA PRO A 75 -31.16 9.31 -24.96
C PRO A 75 -30.09 10.27 -25.52
N GLN A 76 -29.48 11.08 -24.66
CA GLN A 76 -28.41 12.00 -25.06
C GLN A 76 -27.10 11.24 -25.33
N ALA A 77 -26.82 10.17 -24.59
CA ALA A 77 -25.66 9.32 -24.81
C ALA A 77 -25.71 8.61 -26.18
N ARG A 78 -26.89 8.20 -26.65
CA ARG A 78 -27.09 7.69 -28.03
C ARG A 78 -26.77 8.76 -29.08
N VAL A 79 -27.20 10.00 -28.85
CA VAL A 79 -26.84 11.14 -29.73
C VAL A 79 -25.32 11.36 -29.76
N ASN A 80 -24.63 11.19 -28.63
CA ASN A 80 -23.17 11.30 -28.58
C ASN A 80 -22.48 10.20 -29.40
N ALA A 81 -22.97 8.96 -29.33
CA ALA A 81 -22.46 7.86 -30.16
C ALA A 81 -22.59 8.16 -31.66
N HIS A 82 -23.76 8.63 -32.10
CA HIS A 82 -23.97 9.03 -33.48
C HIS A 82 -23.08 10.21 -33.91
N ARG A 83 -22.78 11.16 -33.02
CA ARG A 83 -21.90 12.30 -33.32
C ARG A 83 -20.47 11.90 -33.67
N ILE A 84 -19.98 10.79 -33.11
CA ILE A 84 -18.66 10.25 -33.46
C ILE A 84 -18.76 9.14 -34.53
N SER A 85 -19.86 9.11 -35.29
CA SER A 85 -20.09 8.19 -36.42
C SER A 85 -20.30 6.73 -36.03
N LEU A 86 -20.70 6.42 -34.79
CA LEU A 86 -21.18 5.07 -34.46
C LEU A 86 -22.62 4.88 -34.97
N LYS A 87 -22.89 3.69 -35.51
CA LYS A 87 -24.23 3.34 -36.03
C LYS A 87 -25.21 3.07 -34.90
N HIS A 88 -24.75 2.47 -33.81
CA HIS A 88 -25.56 2.14 -32.64
C HIS A 88 -24.75 2.28 -31.35
N GLY A 89 -25.42 2.23 -30.19
CA GLY A 89 -24.82 2.33 -28.87
C GLY A 89 -24.98 3.69 -28.22
N ALA A 90 -24.43 3.83 -27.02
CA ALA A 90 -24.50 5.05 -26.23
C ALA A 90 -23.12 5.41 -25.68
N ILE A 91 -22.73 6.69 -25.78
CA ILE A 91 -21.46 7.21 -25.22
C ILE A 91 -21.76 8.22 -24.12
N PHE A 92 -21.26 7.94 -22.93
CA PHE A 92 -21.35 8.83 -21.79
C PHE A 92 -20.12 9.73 -21.74
N PRO A 93 -20.28 11.06 -21.70
CA PRO A 93 -19.16 11.99 -21.53
C PRO A 93 -18.57 11.83 -20.12
N ARG A 94 -17.29 12.19 -19.94
CA ARG A 94 -16.72 12.24 -18.59
C ARG A 94 -17.34 13.36 -17.77
N SER A 95 -17.47 14.55 -18.35
CA SER A 95 -17.92 15.75 -17.65
C SER A 95 -19.24 16.26 -18.23
N THR A 96 -20.31 16.33 -17.42
CA THR A 96 -21.62 16.71 -17.94
C THR A 96 -22.61 17.20 -16.88
N ILE A 97 -23.65 17.92 -17.29
CA ILE A 97 -24.85 18.19 -16.45
C ILE A 97 -26.10 17.49 -17.00
N LYS A 98 -26.14 17.22 -18.31
CA LYS A 98 -27.36 16.77 -19.03
C LYS A 98 -27.09 15.69 -20.08
N GLY A 99 -25.96 15.00 -19.97
CA GLY A 99 -25.50 13.99 -20.91
C GLY A 99 -24.71 14.53 -22.11
N THR A 100 -24.70 15.84 -22.36
CA THR A 100 -23.80 16.46 -23.35
C THR A 100 -22.43 16.71 -22.75
N GLU A 101 -21.35 16.48 -23.50
CA GLU A 101 -19.98 16.83 -23.10
C GLU A 101 -19.88 18.33 -22.74
N CYS A 102 -19.26 18.62 -21.60
CA CYS A 102 -19.12 19.97 -21.05
C CYS A 102 -17.67 20.46 -21.02
N GLU A 103 -16.70 19.61 -21.31
CA GLU A 103 -15.29 20.00 -21.44
C GLU A 103 -14.88 20.32 -22.88
N GLN A 104 -13.73 20.96 -23.05
CA GLN A 104 -13.23 21.34 -24.37
C GLN A 104 -12.97 20.10 -25.24
N HIS A 105 -13.25 20.22 -26.54
CA HIS A 105 -12.96 19.23 -27.59
C HIS A 105 -11.45 19.02 -27.84
N ASN A 106 -10.62 18.96 -26.80
CA ASN A 106 -9.27 18.44 -26.99
C ASN A 106 -9.36 16.91 -27.17
N THR A 107 -8.38 16.33 -27.86
CA THR A 107 -8.29 14.88 -28.12
C THR A 107 -8.35 14.04 -26.84
N VAL A 108 -8.00 14.66 -25.70
CA VAL A 108 -7.97 14.06 -24.37
C VAL A 108 -9.37 13.72 -23.84
N SER A 109 -10.39 14.55 -24.12
CA SER A 109 -11.74 14.36 -23.59
C SER A 109 -12.54 13.30 -24.37
N GLN A 110 -12.49 13.31 -25.71
CA GLN A 110 -13.34 12.43 -26.52
C GLN A 110 -12.88 10.97 -26.61
N ALA A 111 -11.59 10.70 -26.43
CA ALA A 111 -11.07 9.34 -26.45
C ALA A 111 -11.34 8.56 -25.14
N ARG A 112 -11.96 9.17 -24.13
CA ARG A 112 -12.18 8.59 -22.80
C ARG A 112 -13.48 7.80 -22.72
N LEU A 113 -13.49 6.64 -23.36
CA LEU A 113 -14.63 5.72 -23.39
C LEU A 113 -14.72 4.80 -22.17
N HIS A 114 -13.76 4.86 -21.25
CA HIS A 114 -13.75 4.04 -20.04
C HIS A 114 -15.01 4.20 -19.19
N VAL A 115 -15.64 5.39 -19.17
CA VAL A 115 -16.90 5.65 -18.45
C VAL A 115 -17.99 4.64 -18.84
N ASN A 116 -18.07 4.24 -20.11
CA ASN A 116 -19.00 3.21 -20.54
C ASN A 116 -18.74 1.87 -19.85
N ALA A 117 -17.47 1.45 -19.77
CA ALA A 117 -17.09 0.20 -19.10
C ALA A 117 -17.31 0.28 -17.58
N GLU A 118 -17.09 1.45 -16.98
CA GLU A 118 -17.35 1.69 -15.57
C GLU A 118 -18.85 1.63 -15.24
N ILE A 119 -19.71 2.18 -16.09
CA ILE A 119 -21.18 2.01 -15.98
C ILE A 119 -21.53 0.52 -16.04
N GLY A 120 -20.98 -0.22 -17.00
CA GLY A 120 -21.15 -1.68 -17.11
C GLY A 120 -20.70 -2.42 -15.85
N TYR A 121 -19.57 -2.04 -15.29
CA TYR A 121 -19.05 -2.58 -14.03
C TYR A 121 -20.01 -2.32 -12.87
N ILE A 122 -20.48 -1.09 -12.68
CA ILE A 122 -21.39 -0.73 -11.58
C ILE A 122 -22.71 -1.51 -11.69
N ILE A 123 -23.26 -1.66 -12.91
CA ILE A 123 -24.49 -2.43 -13.14
C ILE A 123 -24.28 -3.88 -12.76
N ASN A 124 -23.22 -4.53 -13.27
CA ASN A 124 -22.90 -5.91 -12.92
C ASN A 124 -22.73 -6.09 -11.40
N PHE A 125 -21.98 -5.17 -10.78
CA PHE A 125 -21.75 -5.14 -9.34
C PHE A 125 -23.07 -5.00 -8.54
N PHE A 126 -23.99 -4.16 -9.00
CA PHE A 126 -25.32 -3.98 -8.42
C PHE A 126 -26.16 -5.26 -8.49
N PHE A 127 -26.22 -5.91 -9.66
CA PHE A 127 -26.94 -7.18 -9.82
C PHE A 127 -26.35 -8.34 -9.01
N ALA A 128 -25.03 -8.34 -8.79
CA ALA A 128 -24.38 -9.34 -7.94
C ALA A 128 -24.78 -9.17 -6.45
N ALA A 129 -24.86 -7.92 -6.00
CA ALA A 129 -25.11 -7.54 -4.62
C ALA A 129 -26.59 -7.42 -4.22
N VAL A 130 -27.50 -7.22 -5.18
CA VAL A 130 -28.92 -6.93 -4.90
C VAL A 130 -29.84 -7.98 -5.55
N GLU A 131 -30.61 -8.70 -4.74
CA GLU A 131 -31.53 -9.72 -5.24
C GLU A 131 -32.90 -9.16 -5.63
N THR A 132 -33.45 -8.27 -4.79
CA THR A 132 -34.78 -7.68 -4.97
C THR A 132 -34.70 -6.43 -5.85
N ILE A 133 -34.78 -6.64 -7.16
CA ILE A 133 -34.88 -5.59 -8.18
C ILE A 133 -36.19 -5.83 -8.93
N ASP A 134 -37.03 -4.80 -9.04
CA ASP A 134 -38.29 -4.92 -9.77
C ASP A 134 -38.05 -5.10 -11.28
N GLN A 135 -39.04 -5.67 -11.97
CA GLN A 135 -38.92 -6.02 -13.39
C GLN A 135 -38.60 -4.82 -14.27
N LYS A 136 -39.13 -3.64 -13.94
CA LYS A 136 -38.95 -2.43 -14.74
C LYS A 136 -37.50 -1.93 -14.65
N ASP A 137 -36.96 -1.86 -13.44
CA ASP A 137 -35.57 -1.49 -13.23
C ASP A 137 -34.61 -2.52 -13.84
N ARG A 138 -34.93 -3.82 -13.77
CA ARG A 138 -34.11 -4.86 -14.42
C ARG A 138 -33.95 -4.60 -15.91
N LEU A 139 -35.05 -4.31 -16.60
CA LEU A 139 -35.05 -4.03 -18.04
C LEU A 139 -34.32 -2.72 -18.35
N TRP A 140 -34.52 -1.67 -17.55
CA TRP A 140 -33.80 -0.39 -17.72
C TRP A 140 -32.29 -0.53 -17.56
N LEU A 141 -31.83 -1.24 -16.52
CA LEU A 141 -30.41 -1.45 -16.30
C LEU A 141 -29.79 -2.33 -17.38
N LEU A 142 -30.53 -3.35 -17.86
CA LEU A 142 -30.07 -4.17 -18.97
C LEU A 142 -30.00 -3.38 -20.29
N GLU A 143 -30.98 -2.53 -20.57
CA GLU A 143 -30.96 -1.61 -21.72
C GLU A 143 -29.72 -0.71 -21.69
N LEU A 144 -29.46 -0.10 -20.52
CA LEU A 144 -28.28 0.76 -20.31
C LEU A 144 -27.00 -0.02 -20.58
N MET A 145 -26.86 -1.21 -20.01
CA MET A 145 -25.67 -2.05 -20.14
C MET A 145 -25.41 -2.49 -21.59
N LEU A 146 -26.46 -2.92 -22.30
CA LEU A 146 -26.39 -3.31 -23.72
C LEU A 146 -25.90 -2.14 -24.58
N GLU A 147 -26.52 -0.97 -24.44
CA GLU A 147 -26.19 0.22 -25.24
C GLU A 147 -24.78 0.74 -24.96
N THR A 148 -24.33 0.70 -23.70
CA THR A 148 -22.96 1.12 -23.35
C THR A 148 -21.90 0.14 -23.83
N ALA A 149 -22.21 -1.14 -23.97
CA ALA A 149 -21.28 -2.15 -24.50
C ALA A 149 -21.26 -2.20 -26.04
N ARG A 150 -22.35 -1.79 -26.69
CA ARG A 150 -22.52 -1.84 -28.15
C ARG A 150 -21.48 -1.04 -28.94
N VAL A 151 -20.77 -0.13 -28.28
CA VAL A 151 -19.71 0.68 -28.88
C VAL A 151 -18.43 -0.13 -29.14
N TRP A 152 -18.10 -1.13 -28.32
CA TRP A 152 -16.77 -1.76 -28.36
C TRP A 152 -16.45 -2.47 -29.69
N PRO A 153 -17.35 -3.28 -30.27
CA PRO A 153 -17.06 -3.93 -31.55
C PRO A 153 -16.97 -2.94 -32.73
N GLN A 154 -17.53 -1.73 -32.60
CA GLN A 154 -17.48 -0.70 -33.64
C GLN A 154 -16.24 0.19 -33.55
N LEU A 155 -15.62 0.26 -32.37
CA LEU A 155 -14.47 1.13 -32.08
C LEU A 155 -13.12 0.43 -32.25
N GLY A 156 -13.11 -0.90 -32.19
CA GLY A 156 -11.90 -1.69 -32.39
C GLY A 156 -11.88 -2.39 -33.73
N GLU A 157 -10.76 -3.05 -33.99
CA GLU A 157 -10.50 -3.75 -35.25
C GLU A 157 -9.91 -5.13 -34.98
N TRP A 158 -10.21 -6.08 -35.87
CA TRP A 158 -9.56 -7.39 -35.87
C TRP A 158 -8.21 -7.30 -36.57
N VAL A 159 -7.14 -7.71 -35.89
CA VAL A 159 -5.82 -7.90 -36.48
C VAL A 159 -5.72 -9.35 -36.93
N GLU A 160 -6.07 -9.60 -38.20
CA GLU A 160 -6.16 -10.96 -38.77
C GLU A 160 -4.89 -11.78 -38.60
N SER A 161 -3.71 -11.16 -38.71
CA SER A 161 -2.42 -11.84 -38.58
C SER A 161 -2.14 -12.40 -37.18
N GLU A 162 -2.77 -11.83 -36.15
CA GLU A 162 -2.62 -12.25 -34.75
C GLU A 162 -3.86 -12.95 -34.20
N GLY A 163 -5.00 -12.88 -34.90
CA GLY A 163 -6.28 -13.42 -34.42
C GLY A 163 -6.79 -12.71 -33.15
N VAL A 164 -6.45 -11.43 -32.98
CA VAL A 164 -6.85 -10.62 -31.81
C VAL A 164 -7.68 -9.42 -32.21
N PHE A 165 -8.52 -8.97 -31.29
CA PHE A 165 -9.28 -7.73 -31.42
C PHE A 165 -8.61 -6.64 -30.60
N ARG A 166 -8.40 -5.47 -31.20
CA ARG A 166 -7.68 -4.35 -30.60
C ARG A 166 -8.52 -3.08 -30.54
N LEU A 167 -8.35 -2.35 -29.45
CA LEU A 167 -8.94 -1.04 -29.18
C LEU A 167 -7.82 0.00 -29.15
N ASP A 168 -7.55 0.62 -30.29
CA ASP A 168 -6.45 1.57 -30.44
C ASP A 168 -6.94 3.03 -30.42
N ASN A 169 -6.10 3.95 -29.92
CA ASN A 169 -6.41 5.37 -29.75
C ASN A 169 -7.58 5.68 -28.77
N ILE A 170 -7.80 4.80 -27.79
CA ILE A 170 -8.80 4.98 -26.74
C ILE A 170 -8.09 5.08 -25.39
N ALA A 171 -8.36 6.15 -24.66
CA ALA A 171 -7.71 6.47 -23.39
C ALA A 171 -8.50 5.92 -22.20
N GLY A 172 -7.78 5.36 -21.23
CA GLY A 172 -8.29 5.05 -19.90
C GLY A 172 -8.48 6.30 -19.03
N PRO A 173 -8.62 6.12 -17.70
CA PRO A 173 -8.78 7.22 -16.76
C PRO A 173 -7.48 8.02 -16.53
N ASP A 174 -6.30 7.43 -16.79
CA ASP A 174 -5.01 8.14 -16.66
C ASP A 174 -4.91 9.30 -17.65
N GLU A 175 -4.73 10.50 -17.11
CA GLU A 175 -4.71 11.72 -17.89
C GLU A 175 -3.38 11.97 -18.59
N TYR A 176 -2.32 11.28 -18.17
CA TYR A 176 -0.98 11.47 -18.71
C TYR A 176 -0.67 10.54 -19.89
N ASN A 177 -1.58 9.61 -20.22
CA ASN A 177 -1.41 8.62 -21.28
C ASN A 177 -2.63 8.56 -22.24
N SER A 178 -2.96 9.71 -22.84
CA SER A 178 -4.24 9.92 -23.55
C SER A 178 -4.31 9.48 -25.03
N THR A 179 -3.20 9.14 -25.69
CA THR A 179 -3.20 8.89 -27.15
C THR A 179 -2.43 7.63 -27.54
N ALA A 180 -2.58 6.54 -26.79
CA ALA A 180 -1.78 5.34 -27.01
C ALA A 180 -2.59 4.13 -27.52
N SER A 181 -1.95 3.34 -28.38
CA SER A 181 -2.44 2.04 -28.85
C SER A 181 -2.30 0.97 -27.76
N GLY A 182 -3.27 0.07 -27.65
CA GLY A 182 -3.15 -1.05 -26.72
C GLY A 182 -3.37 -0.68 -25.25
N ASN A 183 -4.20 0.33 -24.93
CA ASN A 183 -4.42 0.73 -23.53
C ASN A 183 -4.94 -0.45 -22.68
N PHE A 184 -4.22 -0.82 -21.62
CA PHE A 184 -4.52 -2.00 -20.79
C PHE A 184 -5.90 -1.91 -20.14
N TYR A 185 -6.21 -0.78 -19.50
CA TYR A 185 -7.44 -0.62 -18.74
C TYR A 185 -8.66 -0.69 -19.67
N ILE A 186 -8.57 -0.11 -20.86
CA ILE A 186 -9.63 -0.14 -21.87
C ILE A 186 -9.84 -1.56 -22.41
N HIS A 187 -8.78 -2.27 -22.81
CA HIS A 187 -8.92 -3.63 -23.31
C HIS A 187 -9.54 -4.55 -22.25
N LEU A 188 -9.02 -4.51 -21.03
CA LEU A 188 -9.56 -5.30 -19.93
C LEU A 188 -11.01 -4.95 -19.63
N SER A 189 -11.32 -3.66 -19.49
CA SER A 189 -12.66 -3.23 -19.10
C SER A 189 -13.69 -3.47 -20.20
N ALA A 190 -13.34 -3.28 -21.48
CA ALA A 190 -14.22 -3.60 -22.61
C ALA A 190 -14.50 -5.10 -22.70
N LYS A 191 -13.44 -5.92 -22.57
CA LYS A 191 -13.56 -7.39 -22.51
C LYS A 191 -14.54 -7.83 -21.44
N MET A 192 -14.37 -7.31 -20.22
CA MET A 192 -15.21 -7.67 -19.08
C MET A 192 -16.62 -7.09 -19.20
N HIS A 193 -16.78 -5.88 -19.73
CA HIS A 193 -18.09 -5.29 -19.97
C HIS A 193 -18.94 -6.15 -20.91
N MET A 194 -18.39 -6.59 -22.05
CA MET A 194 -19.10 -7.48 -22.97
C MET A 194 -19.44 -8.84 -22.33
N ARG A 195 -18.53 -9.43 -21.53
CA ARG A 195 -18.82 -10.67 -20.77
C ARG A 195 -19.96 -10.48 -19.80
N TYR A 196 -19.94 -9.42 -19.01
CA TYR A 196 -20.98 -9.14 -18.05
C TYR A 196 -22.33 -8.88 -18.72
N VAL A 197 -22.36 -8.28 -19.92
CA VAL A 197 -23.60 -8.13 -20.69
C VAL A 197 -24.18 -9.49 -21.05
N LEU A 198 -23.36 -10.42 -21.54
CA LEU A 198 -23.81 -11.76 -21.92
C LEU A 198 -24.35 -12.52 -20.70
N ASP A 199 -23.59 -12.50 -19.60
CA ASP A 199 -23.99 -13.14 -18.35
C ASP A 199 -25.29 -12.54 -17.79
N LEU A 200 -25.44 -11.20 -17.83
CA LEU A 200 -26.63 -10.53 -17.33
C LEU A 200 -27.85 -10.78 -18.24
N TYR A 201 -27.65 -10.77 -19.56
CA TYR A 201 -28.69 -11.08 -20.54
C TYR A 201 -29.23 -12.50 -20.35
N GLU A 202 -28.35 -13.50 -20.20
CA GLU A 202 -28.74 -14.89 -19.94
C GLU A 202 -29.50 -15.02 -18.62
N GLN A 203 -29.04 -14.33 -17.56
CA GLN A 203 -29.74 -14.30 -16.28
C GLN A 203 -31.13 -13.65 -16.35
N GLN A 204 -31.28 -12.54 -17.08
CA GLN A 204 -32.58 -11.88 -17.22
C GLN A 204 -33.50 -12.65 -18.15
N LEU A 205 -32.99 -13.32 -19.19
CA LEU A 205 -33.76 -14.22 -20.05
C LEU A 205 -34.37 -15.36 -19.24
N ALA A 206 -33.59 -15.99 -18.35
CA ALA A 206 -34.07 -17.07 -17.49
C ALA A 206 -35.14 -16.61 -16.47
N LEU A 207 -35.10 -15.34 -16.05
CA LEU A 207 -36.00 -14.79 -15.04
C LEU A 207 -37.28 -14.16 -15.63
N LEU A 208 -37.14 -13.39 -16.71
CA LEU A 208 -38.20 -12.57 -17.31
C LEU A 208 -38.86 -13.25 -18.52
N GLY A 209 -38.21 -14.25 -19.11
CA GLY A 209 -38.71 -14.99 -20.26
C GLY A 209 -38.38 -14.35 -21.61
N GLU A 210 -38.54 -15.14 -22.68
CA GLU A 210 -38.16 -14.75 -24.04
C GLU A 210 -38.95 -13.56 -24.61
N GLU A 211 -40.22 -13.41 -24.24
CA GLU A 211 -41.07 -12.30 -24.70
C GLU A 211 -40.52 -10.94 -24.24
N ALA A 212 -40.20 -10.81 -22.94
CA ALA A 212 -39.65 -9.58 -22.39
C ALA A 212 -38.31 -9.22 -23.04
N MET A 213 -37.44 -10.22 -23.23
CA MET A 213 -36.14 -10.04 -23.88
C MET A 213 -36.24 -9.66 -25.35
N THR A 214 -37.14 -10.29 -26.09
CA THR A 214 -37.39 -9.97 -27.51
C THR A 214 -37.95 -8.56 -27.65
N ASN A 215 -38.84 -8.14 -26.76
CA ASN A 215 -39.38 -6.77 -26.75
C ASN A 215 -38.29 -5.74 -26.44
N LEU A 216 -37.40 -6.00 -25.47
CA LEU A 216 -36.27 -5.12 -25.17
C LEU A 216 -35.34 -4.96 -26.38
N LEU A 217 -34.90 -6.07 -26.97
CA LEU A 217 -34.01 -6.04 -28.15
C LEU A 217 -34.64 -5.29 -29.32
N LYS A 218 -35.94 -5.51 -29.57
CA LYS A 218 -36.69 -4.79 -30.60
C LYS A 218 -36.80 -3.29 -30.30
N GLN A 219 -36.96 -2.90 -29.03
CA GLN A 219 -37.05 -1.49 -28.62
C GLN A 219 -35.75 -0.73 -28.92
N ILE A 220 -34.59 -1.36 -28.73
CA ILE A 220 -33.28 -0.76 -28.98
C ILE A 220 -32.69 -1.09 -30.37
N ASP A 221 -33.50 -1.69 -31.25
CA ASP A 221 -33.08 -2.12 -32.59
C ASP A 221 -31.78 -2.93 -32.58
N MET A 222 -31.70 -3.94 -31.70
CA MET A 222 -30.54 -4.82 -31.53
C MET A 222 -30.87 -6.25 -31.94
N ASP A 223 -30.02 -6.84 -32.77
CA ASP A 223 -30.19 -8.23 -33.21
C ASP A 223 -29.42 -9.22 -32.32
N LYS A 224 -29.88 -10.48 -32.24
CA LYS A 224 -29.18 -11.53 -31.46
C LYS A 224 -27.76 -11.79 -31.98
N SER A 225 -27.48 -11.58 -33.26
CA SER A 225 -26.13 -11.68 -33.84
C SER A 225 -25.14 -10.67 -33.23
N GLU A 226 -25.61 -9.54 -32.69
CA GLU A 226 -24.74 -8.59 -31.99
C GLU A 226 -24.25 -9.14 -30.65
N LEU A 227 -25.04 -9.97 -29.97
CA LEU A 227 -24.60 -10.69 -28.76
C LEU A 227 -23.55 -11.74 -29.09
N GLU A 228 -23.68 -12.44 -30.22
CA GLU A 228 -22.65 -13.36 -30.71
C GLU A 228 -21.36 -12.60 -31.04
N ASN A 229 -21.48 -11.41 -31.64
CA ASN A 229 -20.35 -10.53 -31.89
C ASN A 229 -19.69 -10.07 -30.57
N PHE A 230 -20.46 -9.71 -29.54
CA PHE A 230 -19.88 -9.39 -28.22
C PHE A 230 -19.04 -10.53 -27.65
N ARG A 231 -19.49 -11.77 -27.81
CA ARG A 231 -18.73 -12.95 -27.37
C ARG A 231 -17.43 -13.08 -28.15
N ALA A 232 -17.50 -13.03 -29.48
CA ALA A 232 -16.32 -13.12 -30.34
C ALA A 232 -15.30 -12.00 -30.08
N THR A 233 -15.76 -10.74 -30.00
CA THR A 233 -14.92 -9.58 -29.71
C THR A 233 -14.28 -9.67 -28.33
N SER A 234 -15.04 -10.05 -27.30
CA SER A 234 -14.51 -10.21 -25.94
C SER A 234 -13.43 -11.30 -25.86
N ASP A 235 -13.65 -12.44 -26.52
CA ASP A 235 -12.68 -13.54 -26.56
C ASP A 235 -11.44 -13.19 -27.40
N GLY A 236 -11.59 -12.33 -28.42
CA GLY A 236 -10.50 -11.79 -29.22
C GLY A 236 -9.60 -10.80 -28.50
N ILE A 237 -10.04 -10.17 -27.41
CA ILE A 237 -9.21 -9.25 -26.62
C ILE A 237 -8.26 -10.07 -25.74
N VAL A 238 -6.95 -9.98 -26.02
CA VAL A 238 -5.90 -10.67 -25.26
C VAL A 238 -5.11 -9.68 -24.41
N ILE A 239 -5.16 -9.83 -23.09
CA ILE A 239 -4.40 -9.01 -22.14
C ILE A 239 -3.02 -9.65 -21.92
N ARG A 240 -1.96 -9.02 -22.42
CA ARG A 240 -0.59 -9.54 -22.36
C ARG A 240 0.26 -8.80 -21.33
N ARG A 241 1.13 -9.54 -20.64
CA ARG A 241 2.20 -8.95 -19.82
C ARG A 241 3.41 -8.65 -20.70
N ASN A 242 4.20 -7.66 -20.31
CA ASN A 242 5.51 -7.46 -20.90
C ASN A 242 6.46 -8.55 -20.40
N ASP A 243 7.04 -9.32 -21.32
CA ASP A 243 7.89 -10.47 -20.98
C ASP A 243 9.18 -10.07 -20.26
N HIS A 244 9.73 -8.88 -20.53
CA HIS A 244 10.98 -8.41 -19.95
C HIS A 244 10.79 -7.87 -18.53
N LEU A 245 9.78 -7.02 -18.34
CA LEU A 245 9.50 -6.36 -17.06
C LEU A 245 8.62 -7.22 -16.13
N GLY A 246 7.87 -8.17 -16.68
CA GLY A 246 6.96 -9.02 -15.90
C GLY A 246 5.74 -8.28 -15.33
N VAL A 247 5.40 -7.12 -15.90
CA VAL A 247 4.26 -6.25 -15.54
C VAL A 247 3.33 -6.05 -16.73
N TYR A 248 2.10 -5.60 -16.49
CA TYR A 248 1.25 -5.08 -17.56
C TYR A 248 1.64 -3.63 -17.81
N LEU A 249 1.63 -3.20 -19.08
CA LEU A 249 1.94 -1.82 -19.44
C LEU A 249 0.65 -1.01 -19.57
N VAL A 250 0.71 0.29 -19.29
CA VAL A 250 -0.43 1.22 -19.50
C VAL A 250 -0.91 1.13 -20.94
N HIS A 251 0.05 1.08 -21.87
CA HIS A 251 -0.15 0.87 -23.30
C HIS A 251 1.10 0.22 -23.91
N ASP A 252 1.02 -0.26 -25.15
CA ASP A 252 2.06 -1.11 -25.76
C ASP A 252 3.46 -0.49 -25.73
N TYR A 253 3.54 0.82 -25.97
CA TYR A 253 4.80 1.57 -26.05
C TYR A 253 5.21 2.27 -24.75
N PHE A 254 4.56 2.02 -23.61
CA PHE A 254 4.79 2.78 -22.37
C PHE A 254 6.26 2.73 -21.90
N HIS A 255 6.87 1.55 -22.00
CA HIS A 255 8.28 1.31 -21.67
C HIS A 255 9.30 2.02 -22.59
N THR A 256 8.84 2.65 -23.68
CA THR A 256 9.69 3.41 -24.62
C THR A 256 9.75 4.90 -24.30
N LEU A 257 8.90 5.37 -23.37
CA LEU A 257 8.85 6.76 -22.93
C LEU A 257 10.07 7.12 -22.08
N LYS A 258 10.34 8.42 -21.96
CA LYS A 258 11.51 8.91 -21.23
C LYS A 258 11.24 8.89 -19.73
N GLU A 259 12.24 8.56 -18.92
CA GLU A 259 12.17 8.85 -17.50
C GLU A 259 12.25 10.36 -17.27
N TRP A 260 11.49 10.88 -16.30
CA TRP A 260 11.61 12.27 -15.88
C TRP A 260 12.92 12.46 -15.11
N LYS A 261 13.93 13.06 -15.74
CA LYS A 261 15.26 13.31 -15.16
C LYS A 261 15.46 14.80 -14.91
N GLY A 262 16.09 15.14 -13.77
CA GLY A 262 16.47 16.51 -13.44
C GLY A 262 15.83 17.03 -12.14
N GLU A 263 15.50 18.32 -12.12
CA GLU A 263 14.87 18.99 -10.97
C GLU A 263 13.50 18.37 -10.65
N ARG A 264 13.17 18.31 -9.36
CA ARG A 264 11.88 17.83 -8.87
C ARG A 264 10.74 18.65 -9.50
N PRO A 265 9.81 18.04 -10.24
CA PRO A 265 8.79 18.80 -10.96
C PRO A 265 7.78 19.46 -10.02
N LYS A 266 7.14 20.52 -10.52
CA LYS A 266 6.05 21.20 -9.83
C LYS A 266 4.72 20.49 -10.09
N HIS A 267 4.13 19.94 -9.02
CA HIS A 267 2.84 19.28 -9.07
C HIS A 267 1.68 20.27 -8.80
N PRO A 268 0.48 20.04 -9.35
CA PRO A 268 0.15 19.01 -10.34
C PRO A 268 0.81 19.26 -11.70
N LEU A 269 1.27 18.22 -12.40
CA LEU A 269 2.00 18.43 -13.65
C LEU A 269 1.14 19.12 -14.71
N SER A 270 -0.14 18.76 -14.79
CA SER A 270 -1.13 19.34 -15.72
C SER A 270 -1.31 20.85 -15.58
N MET A 271 -1.00 21.42 -14.41
CA MET A 271 -1.12 22.86 -14.14
C MET A 271 0.19 23.62 -14.37
N ASN A 272 1.32 22.92 -14.41
CA ASN A 272 2.66 23.53 -14.43
C ASN A 272 3.43 23.27 -15.74
N TYR A 273 3.03 22.26 -16.52
CA TYR A 273 3.72 21.84 -17.73
C TYR A 273 2.75 21.65 -18.89
N HIS A 274 3.25 21.90 -20.10
CA HIS A 274 2.48 21.62 -21.31
C HIS A 274 2.25 20.11 -21.49
N PRO A 275 1.08 19.65 -21.98
CA PRO A 275 0.79 18.22 -22.13
C PRO A 275 1.85 17.41 -22.89
N LEU A 276 2.45 17.96 -23.95
CA LEU A 276 3.56 17.29 -24.68
C LEU A 276 4.82 17.05 -23.83
N ALA A 277 5.07 17.89 -22.82
CA ALA A 277 6.14 17.65 -21.86
C ALA A 277 5.78 16.51 -20.91
N ILE A 278 4.50 16.22 -20.67
CA ILE A 278 4.04 15.15 -19.79
C ILE A 278 3.98 13.83 -20.57
N PHE A 279 3.28 13.80 -21.71
CA PHE A 279 2.99 12.61 -22.51
C PHE A 279 4.23 11.93 -23.12
N SER A 280 5.38 12.60 -23.09
CA SER A 280 6.66 12.04 -23.53
C SER A 280 7.43 11.31 -22.42
N HIS A 281 6.89 11.28 -21.19
CA HIS A 281 7.52 10.67 -20.03
C HIS A 281 6.71 9.49 -19.46
N MET A 282 7.43 8.55 -18.86
CA MET A 282 6.88 7.37 -18.20
C MET A 282 6.34 7.76 -16.82
N LEU A 283 5.14 8.35 -16.79
CA LEU A 283 4.45 8.83 -15.58
C LEU A 283 2.96 8.51 -15.70
N VAL A 284 2.29 8.34 -14.55
CA VAL A 284 0.83 8.15 -14.48
C VAL A 284 0.24 9.04 -13.39
N ASP A 285 -0.90 9.69 -13.63
CA ASP A 285 -1.62 10.42 -12.55
C ASP A 285 -2.61 9.51 -11.82
N ILE A 286 -3.27 8.62 -12.56
CA ILE A 286 -4.10 7.52 -12.07
C ILE A 286 -3.43 6.21 -12.49
N PRO A 287 -3.05 5.32 -11.54
CA PRO A 287 -2.43 4.04 -11.87
C PRO A 287 -3.47 3.05 -12.39
N GLU A 288 -3.94 3.25 -13.62
CA GLU A 288 -5.08 2.54 -14.21
C GLU A 288 -4.87 1.03 -14.36
N VAL A 289 -3.62 0.57 -14.45
CA VAL A 289 -3.29 -0.85 -14.38
C VAL A 289 -3.68 -1.44 -13.03
N LEU A 290 -3.35 -0.74 -11.94
CA LEU A 290 -3.73 -1.14 -10.58
C LEU A 290 -5.24 -1.03 -10.37
N LEU A 291 -5.89 0.00 -10.94
CA LEU A 291 -7.34 0.12 -10.91
C LEU A 291 -8.02 -1.08 -11.60
N GLY A 292 -7.55 -1.46 -12.79
CA GLY A 292 -8.04 -2.65 -13.49
C GLY A 292 -7.88 -3.92 -12.66
N MET A 293 -6.73 -4.11 -12.02
CA MET A 293 -6.51 -5.24 -11.11
C MET A 293 -7.43 -5.24 -9.88
N LEU A 294 -7.71 -4.06 -9.33
CA LEU A 294 -8.58 -3.90 -8.17
C LEU A 294 -10.05 -4.21 -8.49
N LEU A 295 -10.51 -3.86 -9.69
CA LEU A 295 -11.89 -4.09 -10.17
C LEU A 295 -12.10 -5.53 -10.65
N TYR A 296 -11.15 -6.09 -11.40
CA TYR A 296 -11.27 -7.40 -12.06
C TYR A 296 -10.37 -8.46 -11.42
N GLN A 297 -10.49 -8.62 -10.10
CA GLN A 297 -9.54 -9.41 -9.30
C GLN A 297 -9.42 -10.90 -9.70
N GLU A 298 -10.45 -11.49 -10.32
CA GLU A 298 -10.41 -12.89 -10.80
C GLU A 298 -9.48 -13.10 -12.01
N GLU A 299 -9.10 -12.03 -12.71
CA GLU A 299 -8.23 -12.09 -13.90
C GLU A 299 -6.73 -12.10 -13.55
N PHE A 300 -6.36 -11.93 -12.27
CA PHE A 300 -4.98 -11.73 -11.86
C PHE A 300 -4.58 -12.58 -10.66
N GLU A 301 -3.32 -13.02 -10.64
CA GLU A 301 -2.75 -13.67 -9.48
C GLU A 301 -2.17 -12.64 -8.51
N LYS A 302 -2.03 -13.02 -7.24
CA LYS A 302 -1.41 -12.18 -6.20
C LYS A 302 -0.02 -11.66 -6.60
N LYS A 303 0.77 -12.48 -7.29
CA LYS A 303 2.12 -12.10 -7.77
C LYS A 303 2.08 -10.93 -8.78
N ASP A 304 1.01 -10.85 -9.56
CA ASP A 304 0.84 -9.78 -10.55
C ASP A 304 0.55 -8.46 -9.83
N LEU A 305 -0.31 -8.47 -8.80
CA LEU A 305 -0.58 -7.30 -7.96
C LEU A 305 0.70 -6.76 -7.33
N VAL A 306 1.52 -7.63 -6.72
CA VAL A 306 2.77 -7.21 -6.05
C VAL A 306 3.75 -6.55 -7.03
N ARG A 307 3.95 -7.17 -8.20
CA ARG A 307 4.88 -6.65 -9.22
C ARG A 307 4.41 -5.32 -9.81
N ASN A 308 3.13 -5.23 -10.15
CA ASN A 308 2.59 -4.02 -10.76
C ASN A 308 2.51 -2.89 -9.73
N LEU A 309 2.19 -3.18 -8.46
CA LEU A 309 2.25 -2.18 -7.39
C LEU A 309 3.64 -1.57 -7.28
N ALA A 310 4.68 -2.40 -7.13
CA ALA A 310 6.05 -1.93 -7.01
C ALA A 310 6.50 -1.10 -8.24
N HIS A 311 6.03 -1.46 -9.43
CA HIS A 311 6.33 -0.72 -10.66
C HIS A 311 5.59 0.63 -10.71
N TYR A 312 4.28 0.64 -10.50
CA TYR A 312 3.44 1.83 -10.71
C TYR A 312 3.46 2.80 -9.52
N GLU A 313 3.73 2.34 -8.30
CA GLU A 313 3.90 3.22 -7.14
C GLU A 313 5.02 4.25 -7.38
N ALA A 314 6.13 3.82 -8.00
CA ALA A 314 7.27 4.68 -8.32
C ALA A 314 7.00 5.67 -9.48
N LEU A 315 6.02 5.37 -10.33
CA LEU A 315 5.66 6.17 -11.51
C LEU A 315 4.44 7.06 -11.29
N CYS A 316 3.70 6.85 -10.19
CA CYS A 316 2.49 7.59 -9.89
C CYS A 316 2.81 8.98 -9.33
N THR A 317 2.28 10.03 -9.95
CA THR A 317 2.52 11.41 -9.52
C THR A 317 1.67 11.82 -8.33
N TYR A 318 0.60 11.07 -8.04
CA TYR A 318 -0.42 11.39 -7.03
C TYR A 318 -1.14 12.73 -7.24
N ASP A 319 -1.14 13.24 -8.49
CA ASP A 319 -1.80 14.50 -8.85
C ASP A 319 -3.33 14.39 -8.83
N SER A 320 -3.86 13.18 -9.03
CA SER A 320 -5.26 12.84 -8.78
C SER A 320 -5.38 12.20 -7.39
N PRO A 321 -6.19 12.74 -6.47
CA PRO A 321 -6.44 12.11 -5.17
C PRO A 321 -6.95 10.67 -5.24
N GLU A 322 -7.68 10.29 -6.30
CA GLU A 322 -8.17 8.93 -6.52
C GLU A 322 -7.04 7.90 -6.59
N SER A 323 -5.84 8.31 -7.06
CA SER A 323 -4.65 7.45 -7.06
C SER A 323 -4.26 6.96 -5.66
N LEU A 324 -4.42 7.80 -4.62
CA LEU A 324 -4.13 7.44 -3.23
C LEU A 324 -5.00 6.25 -2.80
N ALA A 325 -6.26 6.24 -3.20
CA ALA A 325 -7.19 5.15 -2.88
C ALA A 325 -6.79 3.84 -3.57
N ILE A 326 -6.41 3.93 -4.85
CA ILE A 326 -6.03 2.78 -5.67
C ILE A 326 -4.75 2.14 -5.13
N VAL A 327 -3.69 2.94 -4.93
CA VAL A 327 -2.41 2.44 -4.41
C VAL A 327 -2.59 1.86 -3.01
N ALA A 328 -3.29 2.55 -2.11
CA ALA A 328 -3.54 2.04 -0.76
C ALA A 328 -4.31 0.70 -0.78
N ALA A 329 -5.39 0.62 -1.59
CA ALA A 329 -6.17 -0.61 -1.69
C ALA A 329 -5.33 -1.80 -2.20
N VAL A 330 -4.51 -1.57 -3.22
CA VAL A 330 -3.66 -2.62 -3.81
C VAL A 330 -2.51 -3.01 -2.88
N ASP A 331 -1.90 -2.08 -2.14
CA ASP A 331 -0.88 -2.37 -1.11
C ASP A 331 -1.44 -3.31 -0.03
N PHE A 332 -2.63 -3.00 0.48
CA PHE A 332 -3.29 -3.81 1.50
C PHE A 332 -3.68 -5.22 0.99
N GLN A 333 -4.13 -5.33 -0.27
CA GLN A 333 -4.48 -6.60 -0.90
C GLN A 333 -3.25 -7.46 -1.23
N SER A 334 -2.18 -6.83 -1.71
CA SER A 334 -0.99 -7.53 -2.24
C SER A 334 -0.11 -8.07 -1.12
N ASN A 335 0.34 -7.23 -0.19
CA ASN A 335 1.32 -7.62 0.81
C ASN A 335 0.69 -7.79 2.20
N GLY A 336 -0.48 -7.19 2.45
CA GLY A 336 -0.91 -6.93 3.83
C GLY A 336 0.05 -5.98 4.55
N SER A 337 0.88 -5.27 3.78
CA SER A 337 1.67 -4.14 4.23
C SER A 337 0.72 -2.98 4.44
N PHE A 338 0.99 -2.17 5.46
CA PHE A 338 0.27 -0.92 5.70
C PHE A 338 1.20 0.29 5.72
N ALA A 339 2.52 0.07 5.64
CA ALA A 339 3.52 1.10 5.81
C ALA A 339 3.42 2.20 4.75
N HIS A 340 3.09 1.84 3.51
CA HIS A 340 2.93 2.79 2.40
C HIS A 340 1.46 3.19 2.21
N GLY A 341 0.55 2.22 2.15
CA GLY A 341 -0.86 2.49 1.89
C GLY A 341 -1.56 3.28 3.01
N LEU A 342 -1.19 3.10 4.28
CA LEU A 342 -1.90 3.77 5.38
C LEU A 342 -1.67 5.29 5.37
N PRO A 343 -0.44 5.83 5.26
CA PRO A 343 -0.24 7.27 5.04
C PRO A 343 -1.06 7.85 3.89
N LEU A 344 -1.12 7.16 2.73
CA LEU A 344 -1.91 7.60 1.58
C LEU A 344 -3.41 7.64 1.91
N LEU A 345 -3.92 6.59 2.56
CA LEU A 345 -5.31 6.53 3.02
C LEU A 345 -5.61 7.65 4.04
N ARG A 346 -4.69 7.96 4.95
CA ARG A 346 -4.85 9.07 5.91
C ARG A 346 -5.01 10.40 5.19
N SER A 347 -4.12 10.71 4.25
CA SER A 347 -4.19 11.93 3.44
C SER A 347 -5.49 11.99 2.63
N LEU A 348 -5.89 10.88 2.02
CA LEU A 348 -7.15 10.76 1.26
C LEU A 348 -8.38 11.03 2.13
N MET A 349 -8.47 10.40 3.31
CA MET A 349 -9.61 10.56 4.22
C MET A 349 -9.73 11.99 4.73
N SER A 350 -8.58 12.62 5.03
CA SER A 350 -8.50 13.98 5.59
C SER A 350 -8.50 15.09 4.55
N LEU A 351 -8.49 14.77 3.25
CA LEU A 351 -8.25 15.72 2.17
C LEU A 351 -9.09 17.00 2.28
N ASP A 352 -10.41 16.83 2.43
CA ASP A 352 -11.34 17.97 2.54
C ASP A 352 -11.36 18.59 3.95
N VAL A 353 -11.27 17.78 5.01
CA VAL A 353 -11.37 18.24 6.41
C VAL A 353 -10.18 19.10 6.81
N ASP A 354 -8.99 18.69 6.37
CA ASP A 354 -7.73 19.38 6.66
C ASP A 354 -7.30 20.29 5.49
N ASN A 355 -8.09 20.35 4.40
CA ASN A 355 -7.81 21.11 3.19
C ASN A 355 -6.38 20.85 2.66
N VAL A 356 -6.00 19.57 2.58
CA VAL A 356 -4.61 19.13 2.35
C VAL A 356 -4.01 19.70 1.06
N ILE A 357 -4.85 19.86 0.03
CA ILE A 357 -4.45 20.38 -1.29
C ILE A 357 -4.87 21.85 -1.52
N TYR A 358 -5.39 22.54 -0.49
CA TYR A 358 -5.77 23.95 -0.55
C TYR A 358 -6.85 24.33 -1.58
N THR A 359 -7.74 23.40 -1.92
CA THR A 359 -8.83 23.60 -2.91
C THR A 359 -10.23 23.62 -2.29
N ALA A 360 -10.36 23.76 -0.97
CA ALA A 360 -11.68 23.74 -0.31
C ALA A 360 -12.67 24.81 -0.82
N ASP A 361 -12.20 25.91 -1.40
CA ASP A 361 -13.04 26.94 -2.03
C ASP A 361 -13.63 26.50 -3.38
N GLU A 362 -12.99 25.51 -4.04
CA GLU A 362 -13.50 24.84 -5.23
C GLU A 362 -14.53 23.75 -4.90
N GLY A 363 -14.74 23.46 -3.61
CA GLY A 363 -15.72 22.50 -3.12
C GLY A 363 -15.10 21.19 -2.65
N LEU A 364 -15.97 20.31 -2.16
CA LEU A 364 -15.62 19.03 -1.57
C LEU A 364 -15.42 17.94 -2.62
N HIS A 365 -14.52 17.01 -2.37
CA HIS A 365 -14.15 15.96 -3.33
C HIS A 365 -14.98 14.69 -3.08
N PHE A 366 -16.19 14.60 -3.64
CA PHE A 366 -17.06 13.45 -3.38
C PHE A 366 -16.48 12.13 -3.92
N GLY A 367 -15.75 12.17 -5.05
CA GLY A 367 -15.02 11.01 -5.57
C GLY A 367 -14.08 10.42 -4.52
N VAL A 368 -13.26 11.29 -3.90
CA VAL A 368 -12.35 10.99 -2.78
C VAL A 368 -13.08 10.41 -1.58
N MET A 369 -14.22 11.00 -1.20
CA MET A 369 -15.00 10.49 -0.07
C MET A 369 -15.41 9.03 -0.31
N SER A 370 -15.93 8.70 -1.49
CA SER A 370 -16.32 7.32 -1.81
C SER A 370 -15.14 6.39 -2.00
N SER A 371 -14.05 6.83 -2.63
CA SER A 371 -12.86 6.01 -2.85
C SER A 371 -12.11 5.71 -1.55
N SER A 372 -12.15 6.61 -0.56
CA SER A 372 -11.60 6.37 0.78
C SER A 372 -12.27 5.19 1.49
N TRP A 373 -13.58 5.04 1.32
CA TRP A 373 -14.30 3.88 1.85
C TRP A 373 -13.96 2.60 1.09
N ILE A 374 -13.76 2.68 -0.24
CA ILE A 374 -13.34 1.54 -1.06
C ILE A 374 -11.95 1.05 -0.64
N ALA A 375 -11.00 1.94 -0.38
CA ALA A 375 -9.67 1.56 0.12
C ALA A 375 -9.74 0.80 1.46
N ILE A 376 -10.72 1.10 2.31
CA ILE A 376 -10.95 0.33 3.55
C ILE A 376 -11.59 -1.02 3.24
N VAL A 377 -12.68 -1.07 2.47
CA VAL A 377 -13.43 -2.32 2.31
C VAL A 377 -12.76 -3.28 1.32
N SER A 378 -12.35 -2.78 0.16
CA SER A 378 -11.64 -3.58 -0.83
C SER A 378 -10.18 -3.79 -0.48
N GLY A 379 -9.52 -2.82 0.18
CA GLY A 379 -8.14 -2.95 0.62
C GLY A 379 -8.02 -3.71 1.95
N ILE A 380 -8.37 -3.05 3.06
CA ILE A 380 -8.24 -3.64 4.42
C ILE A 380 -9.17 -4.85 4.61
N GLY A 381 -10.43 -4.75 4.19
CA GLY A 381 -11.38 -5.86 4.26
C GLY A 381 -11.10 -6.98 3.25
N ARG A 382 -10.20 -6.74 2.28
CA ARG A 382 -9.93 -7.59 1.11
C ARG A 382 -11.21 -8.13 0.47
N LEU A 383 -12.21 -7.26 0.34
CA LEU A 383 -13.46 -7.62 -0.30
C LEU A 383 -13.20 -8.00 -1.75
N LYS A 384 -13.61 -9.22 -2.13
CA LYS A 384 -13.62 -9.67 -3.52
C LYS A 384 -15.01 -10.14 -3.90
N LEU A 385 -15.40 -9.82 -5.12
CA LEU A 385 -16.57 -10.42 -5.74
C LEU A 385 -16.10 -11.49 -6.71
N GLY A 386 -16.52 -12.73 -6.46
CA GLY A 386 -16.56 -13.73 -7.53
C GLY A 386 -17.92 -13.75 -8.20
N LYS A 387 -18.10 -14.64 -9.19
CA LYS A 387 -19.31 -14.73 -10.05
C LYS A 387 -20.64 -14.41 -9.37
N ARG A 388 -20.85 -14.87 -8.12
CA ARG A 388 -21.99 -14.51 -7.25
C ARG A 388 -21.67 -14.60 -5.75
N THR A 389 -20.39 -14.67 -5.40
CA THR A 389 -19.91 -15.01 -4.05
C THR A 389 -19.13 -13.84 -3.49
N LEU A 390 -19.46 -13.45 -2.26
CA LEU A 390 -18.71 -12.45 -1.50
C LEU A 390 -17.54 -13.14 -0.79
N TYR A 391 -16.34 -12.60 -0.94
CA TYR A 391 -15.14 -13.01 -0.22
C TYR A 391 -14.67 -11.86 0.68
N LEU A 392 -14.24 -12.20 1.89
CA LEU A 392 -13.64 -11.27 2.84
C LEU A 392 -12.40 -11.92 3.45
N ASP A 393 -11.28 -11.24 3.41
CA ASP A 393 -10.04 -11.68 4.08
C ASP A 393 -9.41 -10.50 4.82
N PRO A 394 -10.07 -9.98 5.87
CA PRO A 394 -9.67 -8.71 6.45
C PRO A 394 -8.25 -8.79 7.03
N CYS A 395 -7.36 -7.92 6.58
CA CYS A 395 -6.07 -7.69 7.21
C CYS A 395 -6.21 -6.60 8.28
N PHE A 396 -5.36 -6.63 9.31
CA PHE A 396 -5.40 -5.65 10.38
C PHE A 396 -4.18 -4.73 10.26
N PRO A 397 -4.37 -3.43 9.94
CA PRO A 397 -3.31 -2.46 10.00
C PRO A 397 -2.82 -2.39 11.43
N ALA A 398 -1.54 -2.65 11.61
CA ALA A 398 -0.98 -2.58 12.94
C ALA A 398 -1.08 -1.10 13.44
N GLY A 399 -1.03 -0.86 14.75
CA GLY A 399 -1.11 0.49 15.33
C GLY A 399 -2.53 1.07 15.39
N LEU A 400 -3.49 0.43 14.72
CA LEU A 400 -4.91 0.59 15.01
C LEU A 400 -5.26 -0.32 16.19
N SER A 401 -6.25 0.08 16.98
CA SER A 401 -6.83 -0.78 18.02
C SER A 401 -7.98 -1.64 17.47
N ILE A 402 -8.71 -1.10 16.50
CA ILE A 402 -9.88 -1.73 15.92
C ILE A 402 -10.16 -1.12 14.55
N VAL A 403 -10.56 -1.95 13.58
CA VAL A 403 -11.14 -1.51 12.31
C VAL A 403 -12.55 -2.08 12.23
N LYS A 404 -13.53 -1.22 11.95
CA LYS A 404 -14.92 -1.66 11.77
C LYS A 404 -15.51 -1.04 10.51
N PHE A 405 -16.05 -1.89 9.65
CA PHE A 405 -16.79 -1.48 8.47
C PHE A 405 -18.07 -2.31 8.35
N THR A 406 -19.03 -1.81 7.58
CA THR A 406 -20.33 -2.45 7.40
C THR A 406 -20.70 -2.43 5.94
N ILE A 407 -21.20 -3.56 5.45
CA ILE A 407 -21.65 -3.73 4.07
C ILE A 407 -23.06 -4.32 4.02
N CYS A 408 -23.79 -3.97 2.98
CA CYS A 408 -25.07 -4.51 2.59
C CYS A 408 -24.81 -5.47 1.42
N TRP A 409 -25.27 -6.71 1.58
CA TRP A 409 -25.16 -7.75 0.57
C TRP A 409 -26.43 -8.60 0.58
N ARG A 410 -27.15 -8.59 -0.55
CA ARG A 410 -28.34 -9.40 -0.81
C ARG A 410 -29.40 -9.29 0.27
N GLY A 411 -29.75 -8.06 0.61
CA GLY A 411 -30.77 -7.75 1.62
C GLY A 411 -30.32 -7.91 3.08
N SER A 412 -29.08 -8.35 3.32
CA SER A 412 -28.50 -8.48 4.65
C SER A 412 -27.41 -7.45 4.88
N THR A 413 -27.25 -7.01 6.12
CA THR A 413 -26.21 -6.08 6.54
C THR A 413 -25.23 -6.79 7.46
N LEU A 414 -23.97 -6.84 7.03
CA LEU A 414 -22.85 -7.48 7.72
C LEU A 414 -21.94 -6.40 8.29
N SER A 415 -21.74 -6.43 9.61
CA SER A 415 -20.69 -5.69 10.27
C SER A 415 -19.44 -6.57 10.41
N THR A 416 -18.30 -6.06 9.98
CA THR A 416 -17.00 -6.72 10.16
C THR A 416 -16.16 -5.86 11.10
N THR A 417 -15.73 -6.47 12.20
CA THR A 417 -14.87 -5.85 13.20
C THR A 417 -13.58 -6.65 13.28
N VAL A 418 -12.45 -5.98 13.08
CA VAL A 418 -11.12 -6.58 13.13
C VAL A 418 -10.37 -5.91 14.27
N ASP A 419 -9.86 -6.70 15.20
CA ASP A 419 -8.93 -6.27 16.22
C ASP A 419 -7.63 -7.08 16.12
N LYS A 420 -6.76 -6.96 17.12
CA LYS A 420 -5.48 -7.67 17.16
C LYS A 420 -5.64 -9.19 17.17
N ASP A 421 -6.71 -9.74 17.75
CA ASP A 421 -6.85 -11.16 18.04
C ASP A 421 -7.90 -11.83 17.12
N TYR A 422 -8.96 -11.12 16.74
CA TYR A 422 -10.12 -11.69 16.04
C TYR A 422 -10.61 -10.87 14.85
N VAL A 423 -11.14 -11.58 13.86
CA VAL A 423 -12.07 -11.07 12.87
C VAL A 423 -13.49 -11.48 13.28
N THR A 424 -14.29 -10.52 13.68
CA THR A 424 -15.68 -10.74 14.11
C THR A 424 -16.65 -10.26 13.04
N TYR A 425 -17.51 -11.18 12.61
CA TYR A 425 -18.58 -10.96 11.65
C TYR A 425 -19.93 -10.99 12.37
N GLU A 426 -20.75 -9.96 12.18
CA GLU A 426 -22.05 -9.82 12.81
C GLU A 426 -23.13 -9.47 11.76
N LEU A 427 -24.19 -10.28 11.69
CA LEU A 427 -25.40 -10.01 10.94
C LEU A 427 -26.28 -9.05 11.75
N ILE A 428 -26.24 -7.77 11.39
CA ILE A 428 -26.97 -6.72 12.12
C ILE A 428 -28.37 -6.46 11.55
N ALA A 429 -28.61 -6.80 10.28
CA ALA A 429 -29.93 -6.72 9.64
C ALA A 429 -30.05 -7.75 8.50
N GLY A 430 -31.29 -8.12 8.15
CA GLY A 430 -31.60 -9.18 7.18
C GLY A 430 -31.66 -10.58 7.80
N ASP A 431 -32.19 -11.53 7.04
CA ASP A 431 -32.49 -12.88 7.54
C ASP A 431 -31.28 -13.83 7.50
N SER A 432 -30.41 -13.67 6.49
CA SER A 432 -29.33 -14.61 6.23
C SER A 432 -28.29 -14.04 5.25
N ILE A 433 -27.01 -14.24 5.56
CA ILE A 433 -25.90 -13.91 4.66
C ILE A 433 -24.89 -15.07 4.55
N ARG A 434 -24.40 -15.32 3.34
CA ARG A 434 -23.35 -16.30 3.04
C ARG A 434 -22.19 -15.63 2.33
N PHE A 435 -20.97 -15.95 2.78
CA PHE A 435 -19.73 -15.45 2.21
C PHE A 435 -18.57 -16.40 2.53
N VAL A 436 -17.41 -16.16 1.95
CA VAL A 436 -16.20 -16.93 2.18
C VAL A 436 -15.18 -16.06 2.91
N HIS A 437 -14.68 -16.56 4.04
CA HIS A 437 -13.55 -15.98 4.76
C HIS A 437 -12.24 -16.60 4.25
N GLY A 438 -11.25 -15.76 3.95
CA GLY A 438 -9.91 -16.20 3.57
C GLY A 438 -9.89 -17.12 2.33
N ASP A 439 -9.18 -18.23 2.45
CA ASP A 439 -8.86 -19.21 1.41
C ASP A 439 -9.99 -20.24 1.14
N GLY A 440 -11.15 -20.13 1.79
CA GLY A 440 -12.28 -21.02 1.50
C GLY A 440 -13.27 -21.26 2.62
N HIS A 441 -13.07 -20.67 3.81
CA HIS A 441 -13.95 -20.90 4.95
C HIS A 441 -15.32 -20.26 4.73
N ARG A 442 -16.31 -21.08 4.34
CA ARG A 442 -17.69 -20.63 4.12
C ARG A 442 -18.37 -20.29 5.45
N ILE A 443 -18.80 -19.04 5.59
CA ILE A 443 -19.56 -18.56 6.74
C ILE A 443 -21.01 -18.34 6.32
N HIS A 444 -21.93 -18.82 7.15
CA HIS A 444 -23.38 -18.57 7.04
C HIS A 444 -23.87 -18.01 8.37
N LEU A 445 -24.33 -16.75 8.36
CA LEU A 445 -25.00 -16.10 9.48
C LEU A 445 -26.49 -15.97 9.16
N HIS A 446 -27.35 -16.16 10.16
CA HIS A 446 -28.81 -16.13 10.01
C HIS A 446 -29.55 -15.84 11.32
N THR A 447 -30.79 -15.35 11.19
CA THR A 447 -31.68 -15.05 12.33
C THR A 447 -32.42 -16.27 12.87
N GLY A 448 -32.23 -17.45 12.25
CA GLY A 448 -32.85 -18.73 12.63
C GLY A 448 -33.83 -19.22 11.56
N PHE A 449 -33.85 -20.51 11.27
CA PHE A 449 -34.80 -21.10 10.31
C PHE A 449 -35.08 -22.57 10.64
N HIS A 450 -36.35 -22.96 10.60
CA HIS A 450 -36.82 -24.30 10.94
C HIS A 450 -36.30 -24.82 12.30
N ARG A 451 -35.35 -25.77 12.27
CA ARG A 451 -34.76 -26.40 13.46
C ARG A 451 -33.41 -25.77 13.86
N TYR A 452 -32.86 -24.86 13.04
CA TYR A 452 -31.56 -24.25 13.29
C TYR A 452 -31.72 -22.98 14.12
N THR A 453 -31.08 -22.97 15.29
CA THR A 453 -30.99 -21.79 16.16
C THR A 453 -30.26 -20.66 15.45
N ALA A 454 -30.62 -19.41 15.75
CA ALA A 454 -29.98 -18.24 15.17
C ALA A 454 -28.46 -18.26 15.36
N LYS A 455 -27.72 -17.97 14.29
CA LYS A 455 -26.27 -17.75 14.32
C LYS A 455 -25.99 -16.39 13.71
N ARG A 456 -26.09 -15.34 14.52
CA ARG A 456 -25.94 -13.94 14.05
C ARG A 456 -24.51 -13.44 14.06
N GLN A 457 -23.60 -14.15 14.72
CA GLN A 457 -22.22 -13.73 14.86
C GLN A 457 -21.28 -14.93 14.76
N VAL A 458 -20.07 -14.68 14.25
CA VAL A 458 -18.93 -15.58 14.37
C VAL A 458 -17.67 -14.74 14.54
N SER A 459 -16.77 -15.22 15.41
CA SER A 459 -15.43 -14.66 15.55
C SER A 459 -14.44 -15.71 15.06
N VAL A 460 -13.61 -15.32 14.10
CA VAL A 460 -12.54 -16.14 13.56
C VAL A 460 -11.24 -15.62 14.18
N PRO A 461 -10.45 -16.47 14.87
CA PRO A 461 -9.12 -16.07 15.30
C PRO A 461 -8.31 -15.59 14.10
N ARG A 462 -7.57 -14.49 14.24
CA ARG A 462 -6.63 -14.10 13.19
C ARG A 462 -5.58 -15.19 13.07
N LEU A 463 -5.42 -15.74 11.86
CA LEU A 463 -4.29 -16.61 11.52
C LEU A 463 -3.02 -15.76 11.57
N ILE A 464 -2.43 -15.62 12.75
CA ILE A 464 -1.00 -15.38 12.86
C ILE A 464 -0.37 -16.66 12.29
N ARG A 465 0.44 -16.58 11.23
CA ARG A 465 0.95 -17.82 10.61
C ARG A 465 2.03 -18.50 11.44
N SER A 466 2.49 -17.94 12.56
CA SER A 466 3.18 -18.76 13.56
C SER A 466 2.17 -19.47 14.46
N GLY A 467 2.40 -20.76 14.66
CA GLY A 467 1.49 -21.67 15.37
C GLY A 467 1.14 -21.26 16.80
N GLU A 468 1.94 -20.39 17.44
CA GLU A 468 1.65 -19.82 18.77
C GLU A 468 1.99 -18.29 18.83
N GLY A 469 1.96 -17.59 17.70
CA GLY A 469 2.59 -16.27 17.48
C GLY A 469 2.34 -15.14 18.49
N GLU A 470 3.31 -14.95 19.39
CA GLU A 470 3.29 -13.88 20.40
C GLU A 470 3.85 -12.53 19.93
N PHE A 471 4.50 -12.47 18.76
CA PHE A 471 5.02 -11.24 18.17
C PHE A 471 4.50 -11.04 16.75
N ASP A 472 4.30 -9.78 16.33
CA ASP A 472 3.80 -9.43 14.99
C ASP A 472 4.88 -8.75 14.14
N GLY A 473 6.00 -8.37 14.75
CA GLY A 473 7.03 -7.58 14.08
C GLY A 473 8.43 -7.94 14.53
N ALA A 474 9.38 -7.79 13.60
CA ALA A 474 10.80 -7.96 13.88
C ALA A 474 11.60 -6.80 13.30
N VAL A 475 12.41 -6.16 14.14
CA VAL A 475 13.27 -5.04 13.75
C VAL A 475 14.72 -5.49 13.76
N PHE A 476 15.42 -5.30 12.65
CA PHE A 476 16.81 -5.70 12.50
C PHE A 476 17.70 -4.47 12.42
N LEU A 477 18.65 -4.36 13.34
CA LEU A 477 19.78 -3.48 13.14
C LEU A 477 20.60 -4.00 11.95
N CYS A 478 20.94 -3.12 11.00
CA CYS A 478 21.64 -3.46 9.76
C CYS A 478 22.91 -4.31 10.00
N GLU A 479 23.65 -4.00 11.07
CA GLU A 479 24.84 -4.73 11.52
C GLU A 479 24.59 -6.21 11.86
N THR A 480 23.35 -6.59 12.20
CA THR A 480 22.98 -8.00 12.42
C THR A 480 22.77 -8.77 11.13
N LEU A 481 22.53 -8.07 10.01
CA LEU A 481 22.30 -8.66 8.70
C LEU A 481 23.60 -8.80 7.92
N PHE A 482 24.49 -7.81 8.02
CA PHE A 482 25.70 -7.69 7.21
C PHE A 482 26.96 -7.75 8.08
N ASP A 483 27.62 -8.90 8.03
CA ASP A 483 28.75 -9.30 8.85
C ASP A 483 29.87 -8.27 8.97
N GLU A 484 30.28 -7.71 7.83
CA GLU A 484 31.45 -6.84 7.70
C GLU A 484 31.09 -5.34 7.87
N ILE A 485 29.81 -5.01 8.07
CA ILE A 485 29.38 -3.61 7.93
C ILE A 485 29.90 -2.71 9.05
N THR A 486 30.06 -3.26 10.26
CA THR A 486 30.68 -2.53 11.38
C THR A 486 32.16 -2.25 11.10
N ASP A 487 32.89 -3.19 10.49
CA ASP A 487 34.28 -3.00 10.07
C ASP A 487 34.37 -1.91 8.98
N ILE A 488 33.47 -1.95 8.00
CA ILE A 488 33.39 -0.94 6.94
C ILE A 488 33.09 0.45 7.53
N HIS A 489 32.19 0.55 8.52
CA HIS A 489 31.92 1.82 9.21
C HIS A 489 33.14 2.38 9.91
N TYR A 490 33.88 1.53 10.64
CA TYR A 490 35.11 1.92 11.29
C TYR A 490 36.16 2.37 10.26
N MET A 491 36.36 1.60 9.18
CA MET A 491 37.31 1.93 8.12
C MET A 491 36.99 3.25 7.43
N ALA A 492 35.71 3.50 7.12
CA ALA A 492 35.27 4.74 6.51
C ALA A 492 35.54 5.93 7.43
N TRP A 493 35.16 5.84 8.72
CA TRP A 493 35.48 6.90 9.69
C TRP A 493 36.97 7.09 9.91
N TYR A 494 37.73 6.01 10.00
CA TYR A 494 39.18 6.04 10.14
C TYR A 494 39.80 6.82 8.99
N LYS A 495 39.48 6.49 7.73
CA LYS A 495 40.03 7.17 6.57
C LYS A 495 39.64 8.65 6.51
N THR A 496 38.35 8.95 6.74
CA THR A 496 37.86 10.33 6.73
C THR A 496 38.57 11.19 7.77
N LEU A 497 38.70 10.69 9.01
CA LEU A 497 39.38 11.43 10.07
C LEU A 497 40.90 11.44 9.90
N GLU A 498 41.51 10.38 9.40
CA GLU A 498 42.95 10.33 9.17
C GLU A 498 43.37 11.34 8.10
N SER A 499 42.58 11.50 7.03
CA SER A 499 42.82 12.55 6.03
C SER A 499 42.81 13.96 6.65
N LEU A 500 41.88 14.23 7.57
CA LEU A 500 41.86 15.49 8.33
C LEU A 500 43.08 15.60 9.27
N PHE A 501 43.40 14.54 10.01
CA PHE A 501 44.50 14.54 10.96
C PHE A 501 45.87 14.65 10.28
N GLU A 502 46.06 14.09 9.08
CA GLU A 502 47.27 14.31 8.27
C GLU A 502 47.46 15.79 7.93
N ASN A 503 46.39 16.47 7.47
CA ASN A 503 46.43 17.90 7.18
C ASN A 503 46.80 18.72 8.43
N TYR A 504 46.18 18.43 9.57
CA TYR A 504 46.46 19.14 10.82
C TYR A 504 47.86 18.84 11.38
N ARG A 505 48.36 17.60 11.24
CA ARG A 505 49.75 17.24 11.60
C ARG A 505 50.75 18.05 10.78
N ALA A 506 50.52 18.16 9.46
CA ALA A 506 51.38 18.91 8.56
C ALA A 506 51.33 20.43 8.79
N LEU A 507 50.14 21.00 9.00
CA LEU A 507 49.94 22.44 9.15
C LEU A 507 50.33 22.98 10.54
N HIS A 508 50.08 22.21 11.60
CA HIS A 508 50.24 22.69 12.98
C HIS A 508 51.42 22.07 13.73
N LEU A 509 52.20 21.16 13.11
CA LEU A 509 53.32 20.45 13.74
C LEU A 509 52.94 19.80 15.08
N ARG A 510 51.73 19.22 15.15
CA ARG A 510 51.20 18.50 16.32
C ARG A 510 51.26 17.00 16.07
N GLU A 511 51.46 16.20 17.10
CA GLU A 511 51.16 14.76 17.04
C GLU A 511 49.66 14.56 17.28
N ILE A 512 48.96 14.05 16.27
CA ILE A 512 47.53 13.70 16.35
C ILE A 512 47.42 12.21 16.08
N GLN A 513 46.87 11.47 17.04
CA GLN A 513 46.69 10.02 16.92
C GLN A 513 45.47 9.68 16.05
N PRO A 514 45.50 8.58 15.29
CA PRO A 514 44.36 8.14 14.50
C PRO A 514 43.16 7.75 15.37
N LEU A 515 41.98 7.58 14.77
CA LEU A 515 40.81 7.04 15.45
C LEU A 515 41.10 5.59 15.90
N THR A 516 40.89 5.29 17.17
CA THR A 516 41.01 3.93 17.71
C THR A 516 39.67 3.20 17.67
N THR A 517 39.70 1.87 17.78
CA THR A 517 38.48 1.04 17.85
C THR A 517 37.66 1.35 19.10
N ASP A 518 38.31 1.56 20.24
CA ASP A 518 37.61 1.85 21.50
C ASP A 518 36.89 3.20 21.43
N GLU A 519 37.55 4.24 20.90
CA GLU A 519 36.91 5.54 20.65
C GLU A 519 35.73 5.43 19.68
N PHE A 520 35.85 4.62 18.63
CA PHE A 520 34.76 4.41 17.68
C PHE A 520 33.52 3.82 18.38
N PHE A 521 33.69 2.80 19.21
CA PHE A 521 32.56 2.23 19.95
C PHE A 521 32.03 3.21 21.01
N GLU A 522 32.88 3.70 21.90
CA GLU A 522 32.47 4.48 23.07
C GLU A 522 31.96 5.88 22.73
N LYS A 523 32.45 6.49 21.66
CA LYS A 523 32.09 7.88 21.31
C LYS A 523 31.18 7.94 20.10
N VAL A 524 31.45 7.16 19.05
CA VAL A 524 30.69 7.26 17.79
C VAL A 524 29.42 6.42 17.83
N ILE A 525 29.50 5.16 18.26
CA ILE A 525 28.33 4.26 18.30
C ILE A 525 27.47 4.51 19.55
N TYR A 526 28.07 4.48 20.74
CA TYR A 526 27.37 4.52 22.02
C TYR A 526 27.42 5.91 22.66
N GLN A 527 26.55 6.81 22.20
CA GLN A 527 26.50 8.19 22.66
C GLN A 527 25.60 8.29 23.91
N ALA A 528 26.21 8.41 25.09
CA ALA A 528 25.47 8.58 26.35
C ALA A 528 24.79 9.95 26.48
N GLU A 529 25.17 10.92 25.65
CA GLU A 529 24.63 12.28 25.66
C GLU A 529 23.20 12.30 25.11
N GLU A 530 22.30 13.09 25.73
CA GLU A 530 20.92 13.25 25.24
C GLU A 530 20.79 14.08 23.94
N ARG A 531 21.89 14.30 23.23
CA ARG A 531 21.94 15.09 21.99
C ARG A 531 21.44 14.29 20.80
N GLU A 532 20.74 14.96 19.90
CA GLU A 532 19.86 14.32 18.90
C GLU A 532 20.59 13.88 17.61
N ILE A 533 21.85 14.28 17.38
CA ILE A 533 22.51 14.10 16.08
C ILE A 533 23.32 12.79 16.04
N ALA A 534 22.99 11.90 15.09
CA ALA A 534 23.59 10.56 14.94
C ALA A 534 25.14 10.54 14.90
N PHE A 535 25.78 11.59 14.40
CA PHE A 535 27.24 11.69 14.30
C PHE A 535 27.88 12.61 15.36
N SER A 536 27.14 12.96 16.42
CA SER A 536 27.62 13.85 17.49
C SER A 536 28.90 13.35 18.15
N GLY A 537 29.11 12.03 18.21
CA GLY A 537 30.30 11.39 18.76
C GLY A 537 31.63 11.83 18.16
N ILE A 538 31.62 12.21 16.88
CA ILE A 538 32.83 12.70 16.18
C ILE A 538 33.33 13.99 16.82
N HIS A 539 32.41 14.85 17.27
CA HIS A 539 32.79 16.09 17.94
C HIS A 539 33.67 15.81 19.15
N ASN A 540 33.33 14.80 19.96
CA ASN A 540 34.14 14.41 21.12
C ASN A 540 35.49 13.80 20.70
N VAL A 541 35.55 13.06 19.59
CA VAL A 541 36.82 12.54 19.04
C VAL A 541 37.74 13.67 18.57
N LEU A 542 37.17 14.70 17.93
CA LEU A 542 37.90 15.89 17.46
C LEU A 542 38.38 16.76 18.63
N LEU A 543 37.52 16.99 19.62
CA LEU A 543 37.86 17.80 20.80
C LEU A 543 39.00 17.19 21.62
N ASP A 544 39.05 15.87 21.76
CA ASP A 544 40.18 15.16 22.40
C ASP A 544 41.52 15.46 21.74
N ARG A 545 41.50 15.83 20.45
CA ARG A 545 42.66 16.18 19.64
C ARG A 545 42.84 17.70 19.49
N GLY A 546 42.02 18.49 20.20
CA GLY A 546 42.04 19.95 20.18
C GLY A 546 41.54 20.57 18.88
N ILE A 547 40.65 19.87 18.16
CA ILE A 547 40.02 20.33 16.92
C ILE A 547 38.54 20.62 17.23
N ASP A 548 38.12 21.86 17.03
CA ASP A 548 36.73 22.30 17.24
C ASP A 548 36.15 22.76 15.90
N LEU A 549 35.45 21.87 15.21
CA LEU A 549 34.78 22.16 13.94
C LEU A 549 33.34 22.59 14.17
N GLU A 550 32.92 23.60 13.42
CA GLU A 550 31.52 24.03 13.38
C GLU A 550 30.61 22.87 12.92
N LEU A 551 29.32 22.94 13.29
CA LEU A 551 28.36 21.91 12.88
C LEU A 551 28.26 21.84 11.35
N GLY A 552 28.15 22.99 10.68
CA GLY A 552 27.88 23.09 9.25
C GLY A 552 26.40 22.91 8.89
N THR A 553 26.13 22.61 7.63
CA THR A 553 24.80 22.27 7.10
C THR A 553 24.80 20.92 6.38
N PRO A 554 23.64 20.23 6.24
CA PRO A 554 23.56 18.97 5.48
C PRO A 554 24.08 19.05 4.04
N ASP A 555 24.05 20.24 3.42
CA ASP A 555 24.49 20.51 2.05
C ASP A 555 26.01 20.72 1.92
N ASP A 556 26.75 20.71 3.03
CA ASP A 556 28.19 20.93 3.02
C ASP A 556 28.90 19.83 2.21
N ALA A 557 29.70 20.24 1.23
CA ALA A 557 30.47 19.30 0.42
C ALA A 557 31.52 18.55 1.28
N GLU A 558 31.93 17.38 0.81
CA GLU A 558 32.86 16.47 1.51
C GLU A 558 34.22 17.12 1.86
N ILE A 559 34.61 18.15 1.12
CA ILE A 559 35.86 18.91 1.31
C ILE A 559 35.75 20.04 2.34
N VAL A 560 34.54 20.37 2.81
CA VAL A 560 34.30 21.44 3.76
C VAL A 560 34.61 20.93 5.17
N GLU A 561 35.47 21.64 5.91
CA GLU A 561 35.85 21.28 7.28
C GLU A 561 34.75 21.65 8.30
N THR A 562 33.58 21.05 8.15
CA THR A 562 32.49 21.07 9.12
C THR A 562 32.17 19.64 9.53
N ARG A 563 31.42 19.48 10.63
CA ARG A 563 30.98 18.13 11.04
C ARG A 563 30.07 17.46 10.01
N TYR A 564 29.23 18.23 9.30
CA TYR A 564 28.48 17.69 8.17
C TYR A 564 29.36 17.34 6.97
N GLY A 565 30.35 18.17 6.63
CA GLY A 565 31.31 17.85 5.57
C GLY A 565 32.04 16.53 5.83
N LEU A 566 32.50 16.29 7.07
CA LEU A 566 33.08 15.00 7.47
C LEU A 566 32.07 13.84 7.41
N ALA A 567 30.82 14.05 7.80
CA ALA A 567 29.78 13.03 7.69
C ALA A 567 29.52 12.64 6.23
N ASN A 568 29.49 13.61 5.33
CA ASN A 568 29.34 13.40 3.89
C ASN A 568 30.58 12.70 3.30
N ALA A 569 31.79 13.10 3.70
CA ALA A 569 33.04 12.43 3.29
C ALA A 569 33.07 10.96 3.74
N LYS A 570 32.59 10.64 4.95
CA LYS A 570 32.46 9.26 5.42
C LYS A 570 31.45 8.46 4.58
N VAL A 571 30.37 9.09 4.11
CA VAL A 571 29.41 8.42 3.21
C VAL A 571 30.08 8.09 1.88
N ALA A 572 30.89 8.99 1.32
CA ALA A 572 31.64 8.75 0.09
C ALA A 572 32.70 7.64 0.23
N GLU A 573 33.51 7.68 1.29
CA GLU A 573 34.47 6.61 1.61
C GLU A 573 33.77 5.26 1.78
N MET A 574 32.62 5.26 2.45
CA MET A 574 31.84 4.05 2.62
C MET A 574 31.28 3.53 1.29
N ALA A 575 30.82 4.41 0.39
CA ALA A 575 30.36 4.02 -0.93
C ALA A 575 31.49 3.40 -1.78
N GLU A 576 32.70 3.96 -1.71
CA GLU A 576 33.88 3.39 -2.38
C GLU A 576 34.22 1.99 -1.83
N ILE A 577 34.24 1.82 -0.50
CA ILE A 577 34.51 0.51 0.12
C ILE A 577 33.43 -0.50 -0.26
N LEU A 578 32.15 -0.13 -0.20
CA LEU A 578 31.01 -0.99 -0.56
C LEU A 578 31.02 -1.41 -2.04
N SER A 579 31.55 -0.56 -2.93
CA SER A 579 31.70 -0.91 -4.35
C SER A 579 32.72 -2.05 -4.58
N ARG A 580 33.65 -2.25 -3.64
CA ARG A 580 34.71 -3.27 -3.69
C ARG A 580 34.38 -4.49 -2.86
N MET A 581 33.80 -4.28 -1.68
CA MET A 581 33.37 -5.31 -0.73
C MET A 581 31.85 -5.24 -0.69
N THR A 582 31.17 -6.16 -1.35
CA THR A 582 29.69 -6.20 -1.41
C THR A 582 29.16 -7.10 -0.29
N PRO A 583 28.81 -6.54 0.90
CA PRO A 583 28.43 -7.37 2.03
C PRO A 583 27.09 -8.03 1.72
N ARG A 584 27.02 -9.34 1.96
CA ARG A 584 25.82 -10.15 1.74
C ARG A 584 25.17 -10.51 3.06
N VAL A 585 23.85 -10.66 3.04
CA VAL A 585 23.15 -11.25 4.18
C VAL A 585 23.53 -12.72 4.29
N ASN A 586 23.90 -13.16 5.49
CA ASN A 586 24.22 -14.56 5.75
C ASN A 586 23.02 -15.46 5.39
N ALA A 587 23.29 -16.65 4.82
CA ALA A 587 22.27 -17.58 4.38
C ALA A 587 21.24 -17.96 5.46
N GLY A 588 21.68 -18.14 6.71
CA GLY A 588 20.79 -18.45 7.84
C GLY A 588 19.84 -17.30 8.17
N MET A 589 20.38 -16.08 8.23
CA MET A 589 19.56 -14.87 8.45
C MET A 589 18.59 -14.63 7.29
N HIS A 590 19.03 -14.85 6.05
CA HIS A 590 18.16 -14.74 4.88
C HIS A 590 17.02 -15.77 4.91
N ALA A 591 17.30 -17.01 5.33
CA ALA A 591 16.27 -18.02 5.53
C ALA A 591 15.23 -17.59 6.59
N LEU A 592 15.69 -17.06 7.72
CA LEU A 592 14.82 -16.54 8.77
C LEU A 592 13.95 -15.38 8.28
N LEU A 593 14.53 -14.37 7.63
CA LEU A 593 13.79 -13.23 7.10
C LEU A 593 12.69 -13.67 6.13
N LYS A 594 13.01 -14.63 5.26
CA LYS A 594 12.05 -15.18 4.31
C LYS A 594 10.92 -15.94 5.01
N ASP A 595 11.25 -16.74 6.01
CA ASP A 595 10.26 -17.51 6.78
C ASP A 595 9.34 -16.61 7.62
N LEU A 596 9.90 -15.62 8.29
CA LEU A 596 9.14 -14.58 9.01
C LEU A 596 8.19 -13.82 8.07
N SER A 597 8.70 -13.37 6.92
CA SER A 597 7.90 -12.64 5.91
C SER A 597 6.78 -13.52 5.33
N ASN A 598 7.07 -14.77 4.97
CA ASN A 598 6.07 -15.72 4.50
C ASN A 598 5.02 -16.05 5.56
N SER A 599 5.40 -15.98 6.83
CA SER A 599 4.52 -16.13 7.99
C SER A 599 3.75 -14.84 8.34
N GLY A 600 3.93 -13.76 7.56
CA GLY A 600 3.20 -12.51 7.74
C GLY A 600 3.70 -11.64 8.90
N ILE A 601 4.92 -11.90 9.40
CA ILE A 601 5.58 -11.02 10.37
C ILE A 601 6.09 -9.77 9.66
N ALA A 602 5.79 -8.61 10.22
CA ALA A 602 6.21 -7.33 9.70
C ALA A 602 7.70 -7.07 9.98
N LEU A 603 8.52 -6.88 8.95
CA LEU A 603 9.96 -6.71 9.11
C LEU A 603 10.39 -5.26 8.89
N ALA A 604 11.26 -4.75 9.76
CA ALA A 604 11.96 -3.49 9.56
C ALA A 604 13.47 -3.69 9.61
N VAL A 605 14.20 -2.87 8.86
CA VAL A 605 15.66 -2.74 9.00
C VAL A 605 16.03 -1.31 9.34
N VAL A 606 16.93 -1.15 10.31
CA VAL A 606 17.34 0.14 10.83
C VAL A 606 18.85 0.31 10.86
N THR A 607 19.33 1.53 10.62
CA THR A 607 20.73 1.91 10.81
C THR A 607 20.82 3.40 11.10
N TYR A 608 21.87 3.82 11.80
CA TYR A 608 22.19 5.25 11.99
C TYR A 608 23.06 5.81 10.86
N SER A 609 23.39 5.00 9.85
CA SER A 609 24.17 5.43 8.68
C SER A 609 23.28 5.70 7.47
N ARG A 610 23.67 6.64 6.61
CA ARG A 610 23.00 6.94 5.32
C ARG A 610 23.29 5.92 4.20
N SER A 611 23.85 4.76 4.55
CA SER A 611 24.35 3.75 3.58
C SER A 611 23.33 2.64 3.28
N LEU A 612 22.17 2.66 3.93
CA LEU A 612 21.18 1.58 3.84
C LEU A 612 20.71 1.36 2.40
N LYS A 613 20.39 2.43 1.67
CA LYS A 613 19.93 2.37 0.28
C LYS A 613 20.95 1.68 -0.64
N THR A 614 22.22 2.02 -0.50
CA THR A 614 23.33 1.42 -1.27
C THR A 614 23.51 -0.06 -0.93
N LEU A 615 23.47 -0.42 0.36
CA LEU A 615 23.54 -1.83 0.79
C LEU A 615 22.40 -2.67 0.24
N MET A 616 21.18 -2.12 0.29
CA MET A 616 19.98 -2.78 -0.21
C MET A 616 20.00 -2.95 -1.73
N HIS A 617 20.54 -1.97 -2.47
CA HIS A 617 20.74 -2.09 -3.92
C HIS A 617 21.62 -3.30 -4.31
N TYR A 618 22.64 -3.61 -3.51
CA TYR A 618 23.48 -4.79 -3.74
C TYR A 618 22.84 -6.12 -3.29
N ASN A 619 21.72 -6.08 -2.56
CA ASN A 619 21.01 -7.23 -2.00
C ASN A 619 19.51 -7.22 -2.38
N PRO A 620 19.18 -7.22 -3.69
CA PRO A 620 17.80 -7.09 -4.17
C PRO A 620 16.89 -8.25 -3.74
N GLU A 621 17.45 -9.40 -3.37
CA GLU A 621 16.71 -10.56 -2.85
C GLU A 621 16.11 -10.31 -1.46
N VAL A 622 16.72 -9.41 -0.67
CA VAL A 622 16.32 -9.13 0.71
C VAL A 622 15.35 -7.95 0.79
N MET A 623 15.47 -6.98 -0.13
CA MET A 623 14.63 -5.78 -0.13
C MET A 623 13.11 -6.07 -0.06
N PRO A 624 12.55 -7.03 -0.81
CA PRO A 624 11.10 -7.27 -0.77
C PRO A 624 10.60 -7.83 0.56
N LEU A 625 11.50 -8.29 1.45
CA LEU A 625 11.13 -8.89 2.73
C LEU A 625 10.81 -7.84 3.80
N PHE A 626 11.39 -6.63 3.71
CA PHE A 626 11.22 -5.56 4.69
C PHE A 626 10.08 -4.61 4.31
N LEU A 627 9.19 -4.32 5.25
CA LEU A 627 8.12 -3.33 5.13
C LEU A 627 8.60 -1.90 5.38
N ALA A 628 9.70 -1.73 6.13
CA ALA A 628 10.22 -0.43 6.48
C ALA A 628 11.74 -0.38 6.59
N TYR A 629 12.29 0.75 6.17
CA TYR A 629 13.69 1.11 6.25
C TYR A 629 13.83 2.41 7.05
N ILE A 630 14.74 2.46 8.01
CA ILE A 630 15.10 3.70 8.70
C ILE A 630 16.61 3.80 8.66
N ASP A 631 17.12 4.88 8.09
CA ASP A 631 18.54 5.12 7.97
C ASP A 631 18.96 6.38 8.74
N GLY A 632 20.24 6.74 8.61
CA GLY A 632 20.81 7.92 9.26
C GLY A 632 20.22 9.25 8.78
N GLU A 633 19.53 9.29 7.64
CA GLU A 633 18.85 10.50 7.15
C GLU A 633 17.53 10.67 7.91
N GLU A 634 16.67 9.64 7.94
CA GLU A 634 15.42 9.71 8.72
C GLU A 634 15.69 9.86 10.23
N ALA A 635 16.72 9.18 10.75
CA ALA A 635 17.11 9.33 12.15
C ALA A 635 17.52 10.76 12.50
N HIS A 636 18.19 11.45 11.57
CA HIS A 636 18.57 12.84 11.74
C HIS A 636 17.36 13.78 11.70
N ASP A 637 16.55 13.69 10.65
CA ASP A 637 15.39 14.57 10.42
C ASP A 637 14.35 14.49 11.55
N ARG A 638 14.27 13.33 12.22
CA ARG A 638 13.34 13.08 13.31
C ARG A 638 13.96 13.17 14.69
N HIS A 639 15.21 13.63 14.80
CA HIS A 639 15.89 13.80 16.09
C HIS A 639 15.96 12.49 16.91
N ILE A 640 16.17 11.36 16.23
CA ILE A 640 16.19 10.03 16.83
C ILE A 640 17.53 9.81 17.55
N LYS A 641 17.46 9.57 18.86
CA LYS A 641 18.65 9.32 19.70
C LYS A 641 19.37 8.04 19.27
N SER A 642 20.71 8.10 19.33
CA SER A 642 21.59 6.96 19.03
C SER A 642 21.61 5.94 20.17
N ARG A 643 22.26 4.80 19.94
CA ARG A 643 22.53 3.80 20.99
C ARG A 643 23.29 4.47 22.14
N PRO A 644 22.98 4.13 23.41
CA PRO A 644 22.15 3.01 23.87
C PRO A 644 20.65 3.32 24.05
N HIS A 645 20.12 4.35 23.38
CA HIS A 645 18.68 4.56 23.33
C HIS A 645 17.99 3.59 22.36
N VAL A 646 16.69 3.35 22.54
CA VAL A 646 15.89 2.40 21.74
C VAL A 646 14.97 3.11 20.72
N ASP A 647 15.13 4.43 20.59
CA ASP A 647 14.25 5.33 19.84
C ASP A 647 14.10 4.90 18.37
N ILE A 648 15.20 4.46 17.74
CA ILE A 648 15.15 3.97 16.35
C ILE A 648 14.31 2.70 16.19
N PHE A 649 14.33 1.82 17.19
CA PHE A 649 13.52 0.59 17.19
C PHE A 649 12.04 0.93 17.45
N LEU A 650 11.76 1.93 18.28
CA LEU A 650 10.39 2.40 18.53
C LEU A 650 9.81 2.99 17.25
N ARG A 651 10.61 3.78 16.53
CA ARG A 651 10.26 4.32 15.22
C ARG A 651 10.04 3.22 14.20
N ALA A 652 10.87 2.18 14.21
CA ALA A 652 10.70 1.02 13.33
C ALA A 652 9.38 0.31 13.58
N ALA A 653 9.10 -0.02 14.85
CA ALA A 653 7.85 -0.63 15.27
C ALA A 653 6.64 0.23 14.85
N GLU A 654 6.71 1.54 15.01
CA GLU A 654 5.68 2.48 14.55
C GLU A 654 5.48 2.43 13.02
N LYS A 655 6.56 2.38 12.24
CA LYS A 655 6.56 2.42 10.77
C LYS A 655 6.08 1.12 10.14
N ILE A 656 6.40 -0.03 10.74
CA ILE A 656 5.78 -1.33 10.43
C ILE A 656 4.47 -1.54 11.15
N HIS A 657 4.04 -0.52 11.89
CA HIS A 657 2.77 -0.44 12.57
C HIS A 657 2.61 -1.39 13.77
N VAL A 658 3.59 -2.18 14.16
CA VAL A 658 3.46 -3.13 15.28
C VAL A 658 3.62 -2.44 16.64
N ASN A 659 2.81 -2.82 17.62
CA ASN A 659 3.00 -2.38 19.01
C ASN A 659 4.39 -2.86 19.49
N PRO A 660 5.27 -1.99 20.01
CA PRO A 660 6.59 -2.40 20.49
C PRO A 660 6.56 -3.65 21.38
N ALA A 661 5.56 -3.81 22.25
CA ALA A 661 5.45 -4.96 23.15
C ALA A 661 5.26 -6.31 22.44
N ARG A 662 4.91 -6.28 21.14
CA ARG A 662 4.79 -7.42 20.22
C ARG A 662 5.86 -7.38 19.11
N CYS A 663 6.91 -6.58 19.28
CA CYS A 663 8.08 -6.58 18.40
C CYS A 663 9.25 -7.29 19.07
N VAL A 664 9.96 -8.12 18.30
CA VAL A 664 11.31 -8.57 18.63
C VAL A 664 12.34 -7.69 17.92
N VAL A 665 13.52 -7.52 18.52
CA VAL A 665 14.56 -6.65 17.96
C VAL A 665 15.88 -7.41 17.91
N PHE A 666 16.48 -7.50 16.73
CA PHE A 666 17.82 -8.01 16.53
C PHE A 666 18.81 -6.85 16.54
N SER A 667 19.71 -6.84 17.52
CA SER A 667 20.71 -5.79 17.73
C SER A 667 22.04 -6.42 18.15
N MET A 668 23.03 -5.59 18.51
CA MET A 668 24.36 -6.04 18.90
C MET A 668 24.90 -5.22 20.09
N TYR A 669 25.72 -5.86 20.91
CA TYR A 669 26.38 -5.31 22.10
C TYR A 669 25.38 -4.59 23.02
N LEU A 670 24.34 -5.33 23.42
CA LEU A 670 23.26 -4.83 24.27
C LEU A 670 23.66 -4.71 25.75
N ASP A 671 24.87 -5.14 26.10
CA ASP A 671 25.52 -4.97 27.40
C ASP A 671 26.05 -3.54 27.64
N ARG A 672 25.99 -2.65 26.65
CA ARG A 672 26.58 -1.30 26.71
C ARG A 672 25.59 -0.19 27.09
N GLY A 673 25.20 -0.14 28.36
CA GLY A 673 24.49 1.03 28.92
C GLY A 673 23.02 1.20 28.54
N PHE A 674 22.39 0.19 27.91
CA PHE A 674 20.95 0.19 27.67
C PHE A 674 20.16 0.16 28.99
N LYS A 675 19.08 0.95 29.05
CA LYS A 675 18.19 0.96 30.22
C LYS A 675 17.20 -0.21 30.14
N ALA A 676 17.11 -1.03 31.19
CA ALA A 676 16.18 -2.15 31.27
C ALA A 676 14.71 -1.74 31.02
N SER A 677 14.30 -0.59 31.54
CA SER A 677 12.95 -0.05 31.35
C SER A 677 12.64 0.29 29.89
N SER A 678 13.64 0.76 29.13
CA SER A 678 13.49 1.06 27.70
C SER A 678 13.41 -0.22 26.87
N LEU A 679 14.22 -1.23 27.20
CA LEU A 679 14.19 -2.53 26.56
C LEU A 679 12.88 -3.28 26.82
N ALA A 680 12.31 -3.13 28.02
CA ALA A 680 11.04 -3.76 28.41
C ALA A 680 9.82 -3.34 27.56
N ASN A 681 9.94 -2.24 26.80
CA ASN A 681 8.92 -1.84 25.84
C ASN A 681 8.78 -2.83 24.67
N PHE A 682 9.80 -3.64 24.39
CA PHE A 682 9.80 -4.61 23.29
C PHE A 682 9.63 -6.02 23.79
N ARG A 683 8.98 -6.92 23.01
CA ARG A 683 8.77 -8.32 23.41
C ARG A 683 10.07 -8.96 23.88
N MET A 684 11.11 -8.84 23.07
CA MET A 684 12.44 -9.36 23.37
C MET A 684 13.49 -8.69 22.47
N PHE A 685 14.71 -8.59 22.98
CA PHE A 685 15.88 -8.26 22.18
C PHE A 685 16.75 -9.50 21.98
N PHE A 686 17.29 -9.64 20.78
CA PHE A 686 18.31 -10.61 20.44
C PHE A 686 19.64 -9.89 20.26
N ASP A 687 20.62 -10.23 21.12
CA ASP A 687 22.00 -9.76 20.97
C ASP A 687 22.74 -10.71 20.05
N VAL A 688 22.86 -10.32 18.78
CA VAL A 688 23.54 -11.10 17.75
C VAL A 688 25.04 -10.87 17.86
N GLU A 689 25.79 -11.96 18.01
CA GLU A 689 27.23 -11.91 18.11
C GLU A 689 27.88 -11.25 16.87
N GLY A 690 28.82 -10.34 17.08
CA GLY A 690 29.54 -9.65 16.02
C GLY A 690 30.84 -10.32 15.61
N ILE A 691 31.22 -10.17 14.32
CA ILE A 691 32.50 -10.64 13.78
C ILE A 691 33.62 -9.63 13.96
N PHE A 692 33.30 -8.34 14.18
CA PHE A 692 34.26 -7.23 14.31
C PHE A 692 35.46 -7.70 15.13
N ALA A 693 36.67 -7.59 14.58
CA ALA A 693 37.89 -8.24 15.05
C ALA A 693 38.23 -7.91 16.53
N THR A 694 37.50 -8.51 17.45
CA THR A 694 37.47 -8.24 18.90
C THR A 694 38.49 -9.08 19.64
N LYS A 695 39.58 -9.46 18.96
CA LYS A 695 40.84 -9.64 19.71
C LYS A 695 41.32 -8.33 20.37
N ARG A 696 40.72 -7.17 20.06
CA ARG A 696 41.17 -5.85 20.57
C ARG A 696 40.26 -5.10 21.54
N VAL A 697 38.95 -5.33 21.59
CA VAL A 697 38.09 -4.64 22.57
C VAL A 697 38.08 -5.46 23.86
N SER A 698 38.30 -4.80 25.01
CA SER A 698 38.43 -5.45 26.31
C SER A 698 37.27 -6.43 26.57
N GLN A 699 37.60 -7.70 26.87
CA GLN A 699 36.64 -8.79 27.09
C GLN A 699 35.74 -8.63 28.34
N GLN A 700 35.66 -7.44 28.95
CA GLN A 700 34.78 -7.20 30.08
C GLN A 700 33.34 -7.09 29.58
N THR A 701 32.70 -8.24 29.33
CA THR A 701 31.27 -8.35 29.10
C THR A 701 30.57 -7.90 30.37
N GLN A 702 29.80 -6.82 30.29
CA GLN A 702 28.95 -6.40 31.40
C GLN A 702 27.73 -7.32 31.45
N PRO A 703 27.17 -7.61 32.64
CA PRO A 703 25.91 -8.33 32.71
C PRO A 703 24.81 -7.54 32.00
N TYR A 704 23.93 -8.23 31.27
CA TYR A 704 22.80 -7.57 30.62
C TYR A 704 21.90 -6.84 31.63
N PRO A 705 21.30 -5.71 31.23
CA PRO A 705 20.36 -4.98 32.06
C PRO A 705 19.12 -5.84 32.38
N THR A 706 18.74 -5.89 33.67
CA THR A 706 17.58 -6.64 34.17
C THR A 706 16.57 -5.69 34.84
N LEU A 707 15.29 -6.08 34.83
CA LEU A 707 14.26 -5.38 35.61
C LEU A 707 14.33 -5.81 37.07
N SER A 708 13.95 -4.90 37.98
CA SER A 708 13.61 -5.31 39.35
C SER A 708 12.35 -6.17 39.35
N ASN A 709 12.18 -7.04 40.36
CA ASN A 709 11.02 -7.93 40.46
C ASN A 709 9.69 -7.18 40.39
N ASP A 710 9.56 -6.04 41.09
CA ASP A 710 8.34 -5.22 41.07
C ASP A 710 8.05 -4.66 39.67
N ALA A 711 9.10 -4.25 38.94
CA ALA A 711 8.95 -3.76 37.58
C ALA A 711 8.59 -4.90 36.62
N ALA A 712 9.20 -6.08 36.77
CA ALA A 712 8.88 -7.26 35.97
C ALA A 712 7.41 -7.68 36.15
N ALA A 713 6.91 -7.72 37.39
CA ALA A 713 5.51 -8.03 37.69
C ALA A 713 4.55 -6.99 37.09
N ALA A 714 4.90 -5.70 37.14
CA ALA A 714 4.07 -4.62 36.59
C ALA A 714 3.90 -4.69 35.06
N VAL A 715 4.90 -5.20 34.33
CA VAL A 715 4.80 -5.47 32.87
C VAL A 715 4.48 -6.93 32.52
N GLY A 716 4.19 -7.78 33.52
CA GLY A 716 3.82 -9.19 33.31
C GLY A 716 4.96 -10.04 32.73
N ARG A 717 6.21 -9.82 33.17
CA ARG A 717 7.43 -10.48 32.65
C ARG A 717 8.20 -11.31 33.69
N ASP A 718 7.54 -11.83 34.70
CA ASP A 718 8.22 -12.60 35.76
C ASP A 718 8.99 -13.79 35.17
N GLY A 719 10.33 -13.76 35.31
CA GLY A 719 11.24 -14.80 34.83
C GLY A 719 11.58 -14.77 33.33
N VAL A 720 11.03 -13.84 32.54
CA VAL A 720 11.32 -13.76 31.09
C VAL A 720 12.48 -12.78 30.84
N PRO A 721 13.59 -13.22 30.22
CA PRO A 721 14.72 -12.34 29.94
C PRO A 721 14.33 -11.24 28.93
N LEU A 722 14.90 -10.05 29.11
CA LEU A 722 14.75 -8.96 28.13
C LEU A 722 15.60 -9.19 26.89
N ILE A 723 16.76 -9.83 27.06
CA ILE A 723 17.77 -10.03 26.04
C ILE A 723 18.12 -11.52 25.99
N LEU A 724 18.12 -12.10 24.79
CA LEU A 724 18.71 -13.41 24.50
C LEU A 724 19.92 -13.23 23.59
N ARG A 725 21.03 -13.90 23.92
CA ARG A 725 22.22 -13.88 23.06
C ARG A 725 22.10 -14.94 21.97
N LEU A 726 22.34 -14.55 20.73
CA LEU A 726 22.39 -15.46 19.58
C LEU A 726 23.83 -15.59 19.09
N SER A 727 24.39 -16.80 19.18
CA SER A 727 25.64 -17.10 18.48
C SER A 727 25.38 -17.22 16.99
N ARG A 728 26.36 -16.81 16.18
CA ARG A 728 26.20 -16.85 14.72
C ARG A 728 26.13 -18.26 14.15
N GLU A 729 26.73 -19.23 14.82
CA GLU A 729 26.66 -20.65 14.45
C GLU A 729 25.25 -21.25 14.65
N ASN A 730 24.45 -20.66 15.53
CA ASN A 730 23.12 -21.16 15.92
C ASN A 730 22.01 -20.13 15.63
N LEU A 731 22.12 -19.37 14.52
CA LEU A 731 21.03 -18.50 14.09
C LEU A 731 19.82 -19.34 13.70
N PRO A 732 18.62 -19.06 14.24
CA PRO A 732 17.40 -19.74 13.82
C PRO A 732 17.12 -19.41 12.36
N THR A 733 16.65 -20.38 11.60
CA THR A 733 16.33 -20.24 10.16
C THR A 733 14.83 -20.24 9.89
N THR A 734 14.02 -20.49 10.91
CA THR A 734 12.55 -20.57 10.87
C THR A 734 11.95 -19.84 12.07
N ILE A 735 10.70 -19.42 11.93
CA ILE A 735 9.92 -18.79 13.00
C ILE A 735 9.74 -19.73 14.20
N ASP A 736 9.50 -21.02 13.94
CA ASP A 736 9.34 -22.03 15.00
C ASP A 736 10.62 -22.18 15.84
N ALA A 737 11.79 -22.23 15.19
CA ALA A 737 13.07 -22.30 15.89
C ALA A 737 13.32 -21.03 16.72
N LEU A 738 12.97 -19.86 16.20
CA LEU A 738 13.08 -18.59 16.94
C LEU A 738 12.16 -18.58 18.16
N GLU A 739 10.91 -19.05 18.01
CA GLU A 739 9.94 -19.17 19.10
C GLU A 739 10.43 -20.17 20.15
N ASP A 740 10.92 -21.35 19.77
CA ASP A 740 11.47 -22.33 20.71
C ASP A 740 12.60 -21.77 21.57
N MET A 741 13.46 -20.91 21.00
CA MET A 741 14.52 -20.21 21.73
C MET A 741 13.95 -19.19 22.72
N MET A 742 12.88 -18.47 22.37
CA MET A 742 12.23 -17.49 23.26
C MET A 742 11.61 -18.15 24.50
N TYR A 743 11.15 -19.39 24.38
CA TYR A 743 10.46 -20.12 25.45
C TYR A 743 11.32 -21.17 26.17
N GLY A 744 12.59 -21.32 25.78
CA GLY A 744 13.48 -22.33 26.36
C GLY A 744 13.05 -23.78 26.05
N ARG A 745 12.36 -24.02 24.93
CA ARG A 745 11.96 -25.37 24.47
C ARG A 745 13.07 -26.12 23.71
N CYS A 746 14.24 -25.51 23.49
CA CYS A 746 15.37 -26.20 22.87
C CYS A 746 16.08 -27.14 23.85
N ASP A 747 15.78 -28.44 23.76
CA ASP A 747 16.60 -29.54 24.30
C ASP A 747 17.94 -29.62 23.55
N ALA A 748 18.88 -28.70 23.77
CA ALA A 748 20.33 -28.82 23.56
C ALA A 748 21.01 -27.44 23.47
N VAL A 749 21.26 -26.78 24.59
CA VAL A 749 22.35 -25.80 24.67
C VAL A 749 23.17 -26.10 25.91
N ASP A 750 24.30 -26.77 25.67
CA ASP A 750 25.47 -27.05 26.50
C ASP A 750 25.43 -26.45 27.93
N GLU A 751 25.36 -27.32 28.94
CA GLU A 751 25.27 -27.02 30.38
C GLU A 751 26.40 -26.14 30.96
N ARG A 752 27.30 -25.60 30.14
CA ARG A 752 28.42 -24.78 30.62
C ARG A 752 28.07 -23.33 31.00
N HIS A 753 26.85 -22.85 30.76
CA HIS A 753 26.48 -21.47 31.09
C HIS A 753 25.37 -21.29 32.13
N VAL A 754 24.84 -22.38 32.72
CA VAL A 754 23.81 -22.27 33.79
C VAL A 754 24.41 -22.30 35.21
N ALA A 755 25.73 -22.45 35.35
CA ALA A 755 26.37 -22.59 36.66
C ALA A 755 26.49 -21.29 37.50
N SER A 756 25.82 -20.18 37.16
CA SER A 756 25.89 -18.93 37.95
C SER A 756 24.58 -18.45 38.59
N TYR A 757 23.50 -19.25 38.60
CA TYR A 757 22.25 -18.89 39.29
C TYR A 757 21.89 -19.83 40.45
N THR A 758 22.85 -20.08 41.33
CA THR A 758 22.58 -20.60 42.69
C THR A 758 23.61 -20.07 43.69
N LYS A 759 23.37 -18.84 44.18
CA LYS A 759 23.61 -18.29 45.52
C LYS A 759 23.24 -16.82 45.51
#